data_AF-A0A2P5KSU5-F1
#
_entry.id   AF-A0A2P5KSU5-F1
#
_cell.length_a   1.000
_cell.length_b   1.000
_cell.length_c   1.000
_cell.angle_alpha   90.00
_cell.angle_beta   90.00
_cell.angle_gamma   90.00
#
_symmetry.space_group_name_H-M   'P 1'
#
loop_
_entity.id
_entity.type
_entity.pdbx_description
1 polymer ?
#
loop_
_entity_poly.entity_id
_entity_poly.type
_entity_poly.pdbx_seq_one_letter_code
_entity_poly.pdbx_strand_id
1 'polypeptide(L)'
;MRSSAMRSSRLGRGRTIALKFSVAAAPHRYSSLRRRSLSCLRPSPTRPIVVWHAVFVAKLISKRVASSRMSQDTQPDVGQQEKLYVVFEGGGAKGIAHVGALAEIHEWEDRANNYSALPDLKIYGYAGTSIGALIACLAAAGWRASELFDPSDPNRNILCDLDLAGPEQLFGRRSGWISGWRLVKIFRALLGWLSLLLYVGWLFTLVLLCFLVDSPLWWVPSAWVMMGAVVIFAGARLALSGLCTTSTIENVINRAIAKKFLETGKCDGTRSASIAASGINFRDFQTLTGVALRVVATDVTKKRLKLFSEVDTPSILISKAVAASMAMPLIFQPVRMRVNDERSDDIGDSLFYDGGLTSNLPCWAFDPERELDPDVLTLIVELKELPRELEGGLLAPFRLGFDTIYTTIFGARELETRQSRRFITVKLETEGHNDGCNIQVLDFDMSFASAQAAFLRAKADTNQQLTLGYRVRRAAYRQACDEIQARFEEMICSAAARKRIDILDVKGEVRVSIAKSAMRLEHKAVKVVHGHNFGRLAGVLHRSGCVDDRLLLPAETHVGRAIVTQKPQLVIGRDKILSPLRPWQYRYQLDAVWDRVEWSFAVPVPPPEGGDAQLIVTIDSSIALHQFNPADVGARLLSGAAAAVTRYAQRIIGAESL
;
A
#
# COMPACT_ATOMS: atom_id res chain seq x y z
N MET A 1 43.12 24.09 40.85
CA MET A 1 42.82 24.24 42.29
C MET A 1 41.86 23.13 42.71
N ARG A 2 42.05 22.55 43.92
CA ARG A 2 41.14 21.72 44.75
C ARG A 2 40.13 20.80 44.01
N SER A 3 40.37 19.49 43.90
CA SER A 3 40.24 18.44 44.95
C SER A 3 38.79 18.12 45.33
N SER A 4 38.34 16.87 45.22
CA SER A 4 38.58 15.89 46.30
C SER A 4 39.00 14.50 45.82
N ALA A 5 39.87 13.85 46.60
CA ALA A 5 40.30 12.47 46.44
C ALA A 5 40.16 11.73 47.78
N MET A 6 39.89 10.42 47.73
CA MET A 6 40.19 9.34 48.70
C MET A 6 39.25 8.15 48.39
N ARG A 7 39.61 6.87 48.61
CA ARG A 7 40.66 6.31 49.47
C ARG A 7 41.17 4.96 48.93
N SER A 8 42.35 4.54 49.37
CA SER A 8 43.04 3.31 48.94
C SER A 8 43.20 2.27 50.07
N SER A 9 43.86 1.14 49.74
CA SER A 9 44.39 0.07 50.62
C SER A 9 43.44 -1.12 50.92
N ARG A 10 43.89 -2.38 51.07
CA ARG A 10 45.24 -2.93 51.39
C ARG A 10 45.59 -4.23 50.62
N LEU A 11 46.88 -4.60 50.64
CA LEU A 11 47.39 -5.93 50.28
C LEU A 11 47.01 -7.00 51.33
N GLY A 12 46.99 -8.28 50.92
CA GLY A 12 46.94 -9.45 51.81
C GLY A 12 47.49 -10.71 51.14
N ARG A 13 48.47 -11.38 51.76
CA ARG A 13 49.21 -12.55 51.22
C ARG A 13 48.36 -13.83 51.18
N GLY A 14 48.67 -14.71 50.22
CA GLY A 14 47.93 -15.94 49.94
C GLY A 14 48.30 -17.18 50.77
N ARG A 15 47.94 -18.36 50.25
CA ARG A 15 48.58 -19.65 50.56
C ARG A 15 48.19 -20.74 49.56
N THR A 16 49.20 -21.47 49.11
CA THR A 16 49.08 -22.71 48.33
C THR A 16 48.68 -23.88 49.22
N ILE A 17 47.78 -24.75 48.78
CA ILE A 17 47.70 -26.14 49.27
C ILE A 17 47.55 -27.08 48.07
N ALA A 18 48.44 -28.07 47.98
CA ALA A 18 48.37 -29.19 47.06
C ALA A 18 48.42 -30.49 47.87
N LEU A 19 47.70 -31.53 47.44
CA LEU A 19 47.79 -32.94 47.87
C LEU A 19 47.03 -33.74 46.78
N LYS A 20 47.65 -34.44 45.81
CA LYS A 20 48.50 -35.65 45.82
C LYS A 20 47.81 -36.96 46.30
N PHE A 21 47.65 -37.86 45.32
CA PHE A 21 47.71 -39.34 45.36
C PHE A 21 46.81 -40.14 46.33
N SER A 22 46.14 -41.19 45.79
CA SER A 22 46.71 -42.55 45.86
C SER A 22 46.07 -43.53 44.85
N VAL A 23 46.77 -44.64 44.62
CA VAL A 23 46.43 -45.78 43.75
C VAL A 23 45.98 -46.97 44.63
N ALA A 24 45.07 -47.80 44.12
CA ALA A 24 44.88 -49.20 44.58
C ALA A 24 44.32 -50.06 43.43
N ALA A 25 44.57 -51.38 43.44
CA ALA A 25 44.39 -52.24 42.26
C ALA A 25 43.77 -53.63 42.55
N ALA A 26 42.97 -54.11 41.58
CA ALA A 26 42.70 -55.53 41.22
C ALA A 26 42.00 -56.43 42.29
N PRO A 27 41.71 -57.74 42.06
CA PRO A 27 41.67 -58.54 40.80
C PRO A 27 40.43 -59.50 40.61
N HIS A 28 40.43 -60.26 39.49
CA HIS A 28 39.70 -61.53 39.22
C HIS A 28 38.16 -61.49 38.92
N ARG A 29 37.55 -62.42 38.15
CA ARG A 29 37.85 -63.86 37.88
C ARG A 29 37.36 -64.36 36.47
N TYR A 30 37.75 -65.58 36.11
CA TYR A 30 37.41 -66.41 34.91
C TYR A 30 35.89 -66.45 34.57
N SER A 31 35.42 -66.72 33.33
CA SER A 31 35.64 -67.88 32.43
C SER A 31 35.07 -67.62 31.00
N SER A 32 35.07 -68.48 29.95
CA SER A 32 35.80 -69.71 29.55
C SER A 32 35.64 -70.04 28.04
N LEU A 33 36.70 -70.63 27.43
CA LEU A 33 36.80 -71.53 26.26
C LEU A 33 35.59 -71.82 25.32
N ARG A 34 35.82 -71.69 24.00
CA ARG A 34 35.79 -72.84 23.04
C ARG A 34 36.65 -72.61 21.79
N ARG A 35 37.35 -73.65 21.33
CA ARG A 35 38.19 -73.68 20.11
C ARG A 35 37.39 -74.16 18.89
N ARG A 36 37.74 -73.72 17.67
CA ARG A 36 37.98 -74.61 16.50
C ARG A 36 38.72 -73.92 15.34
N SER A 37 39.97 -74.37 15.15
CA SER A 37 40.74 -74.57 13.90
C SER A 37 40.29 -73.94 12.57
N LEU A 38 41.19 -73.12 11.98
CA LEU A 38 41.71 -73.13 10.59
C LEU A 38 40.82 -73.77 9.49
N SER A 39 40.51 -73.07 8.39
CA SER A 39 41.43 -73.01 7.25
C SER A 39 41.19 -71.86 6.23
N CYS A 40 42.29 -71.50 5.55
CA CYS A 40 42.45 -70.83 4.24
C CYS A 40 41.28 -70.08 3.55
N LEU A 41 41.46 -68.76 3.35
CA LEU A 41 41.68 -68.12 2.03
C LEU A 41 41.75 -66.58 2.17
N ARG A 42 42.81 -65.95 1.66
CA ARG A 42 42.81 -64.51 1.32
C ARG A 42 42.37 -64.37 -0.14
N PRO A 43 41.56 -63.36 -0.46
CA PRO A 43 42.09 -62.27 -1.28
C PRO A 43 41.97 -60.88 -0.60
N SER A 44 42.54 -59.87 -1.26
CA SER A 44 42.71 -58.50 -0.79
C SER A 44 41.40 -57.70 -0.61
N PRO A 45 41.32 -56.81 0.40
CA PRO A 45 40.22 -55.85 0.53
C PRO A 45 40.58 -54.51 -0.13
N THR A 46 40.17 -54.29 -1.37
CA THR A 46 40.09 -52.93 -1.94
C THR A 46 38.64 -52.48 -2.06
N ARG A 47 38.24 -51.60 -1.12
CA ARG A 47 37.08 -50.67 -1.17
C ARG A 47 35.65 -51.28 -1.11
N PRO A 48 35.05 -51.27 0.10
CA PRO A 48 33.60 -51.08 0.26
C PRO A 48 33.21 -49.79 1.04
N ILE A 49 34.17 -49.11 1.68
CA ILE A 49 33.91 -48.04 2.66
C ILE A 49 33.28 -46.77 2.04
N VAL A 50 33.60 -46.46 0.78
CA VAL A 50 33.13 -45.22 0.11
C VAL A 50 31.64 -45.29 -0.22
N VAL A 51 31.13 -46.46 -0.63
CA VAL A 51 29.71 -46.64 -0.97
C VAL A 51 28.85 -46.55 0.30
N TRP A 52 29.30 -47.16 1.40
CA TRP A 52 28.61 -47.05 2.69
C TRP A 52 28.59 -45.61 3.22
N HIS A 53 29.66 -44.83 3.06
CA HIS A 53 29.64 -43.40 3.40
C HIS A 53 28.65 -42.63 2.53
N ALA A 54 28.62 -42.84 1.21
CA ALA A 54 27.67 -42.15 0.31
C ALA A 54 26.21 -42.49 0.64
N VAL A 55 25.90 -43.76 0.91
CA VAL A 55 24.54 -44.20 1.30
C VAL A 55 24.16 -43.72 2.71
N PHE A 56 25.11 -43.69 3.65
CA PHE A 56 24.88 -43.17 5.01
C PHE A 56 24.67 -41.65 5.01
N VAL A 57 25.46 -40.91 4.21
CA VAL A 57 25.26 -39.47 3.97
C VAL A 57 23.94 -39.21 3.25
N ALA A 58 23.56 -40.01 2.25
CA ALA A 58 22.25 -39.88 1.60
C ALA A 58 21.10 -40.19 2.57
N LYS A 59 21.26 -41.16 3.50
CA LYS A 59 20.30 -41.41 4.59
C LYS A 59 20.31 -40.32 5.66
N LEU A 60 21.43 -39.65 5.91
CA LEU A 60 21.53 -38.51 6.82
C LEU A 60 20.94 -37.24 6.21
N ILE A 61 21.17 -36.97 4.93
CA ILE A 61 20.51 -35.89 4.18
C ILE A 61 19.02 -36.18 4.09
N SER A 62 18.63 -37.41 3.74
CA SER A 62 17.23 -37.85 3.79
C SER A 62 16.64 -37.69 5.20
N LYS A 63 17.36 -38.03 6.27
CA LYS A 63 16.91 -37.80 7.66
C LYS A 63 16.91 -36.33 8.08
N ARG A 64 17.77 -35.47 7.53
CA ARG A 64 17.85 -34.04 7.88
C ARG A 64 16.84 -33.21 7.09
N VAL A 65 16.56 -33.59 5.85
CA VAL A 65 15.44 -33.12 5.02
C VAL A 65 14.12 -33.71 5.52
N ALA A 66 14.10 -34.95 6.02
CA ALA A 66 12.93 -35.49 6.70
C ALA A 66 12.75 -34.87 8.09
N SER A 67 13.81 -34.56 8.85
CA SER A 67 13.68 -33.88 10.14
C SER A 67 13.40 -32.38 10.01
N SER A 68 13.74 -31.73 8.89
CA SER A 68 13.23 -30.39 8.56
C SER A 68 11.79 -30.42 8.00
N ARG A 69 11.30 -31.59 7.56
CA ARG A 69 9.88 -31.85 7.25
C ARG A 69 9.08 -32.44 8.43
N MET A 70 9.75 -32.96 9.45
CA MET A 70 9.18 -33.61 10.66
C MET A 70 9.45 -32.84 11.95
N SER A 71 10.16 -31.70 11.87
CA SER A 71 9.93 -30.60 12.80
C SER A 71 8.57 -29.96 12.47
N GLN A 72 7.50 -30.73 12.66
CA GLN A 72 6.11 -30.24 12.68
C GLN A 72 5.79 -29.53 14.01
N ASP A 73 6.81 -28.94 14.64
CA ASP A 73 6.72 -27.73 15.46
C ASP A 73 7.17 -26.50 14.64
N THR A 74 6.89 -26.49 13.34
CA THR A 74 6.41 -25.24 12.73
C THR A 74 5.07 -24.91 13.40
N GLN A 75 5.14 -24.25 14.56
CA GLN A 75 4.16 -23.21 14.82
C GLN A 75 4.13 -22.33 13.55
N PRO A 76 2.95 -22.02 12.99
CA PRO A 76 2.89 -21.00 11.95
C PRO A 76 3.55 -19.75 12.51
N ASP A 77 4.42 -19.11 11.72
CA ASP A 77 5.22 -17.96 12.15
C ASP A 77 4.30 -16.93 12.83
N VAL A 78 4.45 -16.76 14.15
CA VAL A 78 3.34 -16.31 14.99
C VAL A 78 3.12 -14.81 14.82
N GLY A 79 2.20 -14.50 13.91
CA GLY A 79 1.43 -13.26 13.89
C GLY A 79 2.24 -11.99 13.67
N GLN A 80 2.87 -11.83 12.50
CA GLN A 80 3.15 -10.49 11.99
C GLN A 80 1.96 -10.03 11.12
N GLN A 81 0.99 -9.39 11.78
CA GLN A 81 -0.22 -8.85 11.16
C GLN A 81 0.14 -7.76 10.14
N GLU A 82 -0.19 -7.96 8.86
CA GLU A 82 0.03 -6.97 7.82
C GLU A 82 -0.93 -5.80 7.99
N LYS A 83 -0.36 -4.65 8.33
CA LYS A 83 -1.09 -3.39 8.47
C LYS A 83 -1.43 -2.85 7.09
N LEU A 84 -2.72 -2.62 6.85
CA LEU A 84 -3.22 -2.02 5.62
C LEU A 84 -3.78 -0.62 5.90
N TYR A 85 -3.36 0.36 5.10
CA TYR A 85 -4.08 1.63 4.94
C TYR A 85 -4.76 1.67 3.58
N VAL A 86 -5.98 2.19 3.53
CA VAL A 86 -6.77 2.30 2.29
C VAL A 86 -7.00 3.78 1.95
N VAL A 87 -6.71 4.18 0.71
CA VAL A 87 -6.82 5.56 0.24
C VAL A 87 -7.82 5.62 -0.91
N PHE A 88 -8.86 6.44 -0.78
CA PHE A 88 -9.88 6.64 -1.81
C PHE A 88 -9.73 8.00 -2.49
N GLU A 89 -9.73 7.99 -3.82
CA GLU A 89 -9.78 9.21 -4.64
C GLU A 89 -11.12 9.98 -4.49
N GLY A 90 -11.14 11.26 -4.85
CA GLY A 90 -12.39 11.97 -5.15
C GLY A 90 -12.94 11.64 -6.54
N GLY A 91 -14.28 11.58 -6.66
CA GLY A 91 -14.98 11.31 -7.94
C GLY A 91 -16.49 11.57 -7.98
N GLY A 92 -17.07 12.25 -6.98
CA GLY A 92 -18.51 12.51 -6.90
C GLY A 92 -19.36 11.23 -6.93
N ALA A 93 -20.37 11.17 -7.81
CA ALA A 93 -21.29 10.02 -7.92
C ALA A 93 -20.61 8.70 -8.31
N LYS A 94 -19.36 8.73 -8.80
CA LYS A 94 -18.52 7.52 -9.02
C LYS A 94 -18.20 6.75 -7.72
N GLY A 95 -18.56 7.28 -6.54
CA GLY A 95 -18.38 6.64 -5.24
C GLY A 95 -18.92 5.21 -5.11
N ILE A 96 -19.94 4.82 -5.87
CA ILE A 96 -20.43 3.43 -5.88
C ILE A 96 -19.34 2.42 -6.31
N ALA A 97 -18.41 2.82 -7.18
CA ALA A 97 -17.27 2.01 -7.57
C ALA A 97 -16.29 1.81 -6.40
N HIS A 98 -16.04 2.85 -5.60
CA HIS A 98 -15.24 2.72 -4.37
C HIS A 98 -15.89 1.77 -3.34
N VAL A 99 -17.22 1.72 -3.25
CA VAL A 99 -17.93 0.74 -2.40
C VAL A 99 -17.73 -0.69 -2.93
N GLY A 100 -17.75 -0.89 -4.26
CA GLY A 100 -17.41 -2.17 -4.89
C GLY A 100 -15.97 -2.63 -4.59
N ALA A 101 -15.00 -1.71 -4.67
CA ALA A 101 -13.61 -2.00 -4.30
C ALA A 101 -13.47 -2.31 -2.80
N LEU A 102 -14.12 -1.53 -1.93
CA LEU A 102 -14.15 -1.77 -0.49
C LEU A 102 -14.72 -3.15 -0.14
N ALA A 103 -15.68 -3.67 -0.91
CA ALA A 103 -16.23 -5.01 -0.71
C ALA A 103 -15.17 -6.11 -0.92
N GLU A 104 -14.38 -6.04 -1.99
CA GLU A 104 -13.28 -6.99 -2.21
C GLU A 104 -12.16 -6.81 -1.17
N ILE A 105 -11.90 -5.59 -0.70
CA ILE A 105 -10.92 -5.30 0.36
C ILE A 105 -11.35 -5.94 1.69
N HIS A 106 -12.62 -5.79 2.09
CA HIS A 106 -13.17 -6.45 3.28
C HIS A 106 -13.18 -7.97 3.13
N GLU A 107 -13.55 -8.52 1.96
CA GLU A 107 -13.42 -9.96 1.71
C GLU A 107 -11.97 -10.44 1.74
N TRP A 108 -11.00 -9.62 1.35
CA TRP A 108 -9.59 -9.96 1.46
C TRP A 108 -9.13 -9.99 2.92
N GLU A 109 -9.54 -9.01 3.73
CA GLU A 109 -9.32 -9.00 5.19
C GLU A 109 -9.92 -10.26 5.84
N ASP A 110 -11.20 -10.55 5.58
CA ASP A 110 -11.89 -11.73 6.11
C ASP A 110 -11.24 -13.05 5.65
N ARG A 111 -10.82 -13.17 4.38
CA ARG A 111 -10.16 -14.40 3.89
C ARG A 111 -8.75 -14.58 4.45
N ALA A 112 -7.99 -13.50 4.63
CA ALA A 112 -6.66 -13.58 5.25
C ALA A 112 -6.75 -14.14 6.67
N ASN A 113 -7.68 -13.61 7.47
CA ASN A 113 -7.88 -13.99 8.87
C ASN A 113 -8.53 -15.39 9.05
N ASN A 114 -9.03 -16.02 7.98
CA ASN A 114 -9.60 -17.38 8.00
C ASN A 114 -8.66 -18.47 7.46
N TYR A 115 -7.55 -18.12 6.80
CA TYR A 115 -6.61 -19.08 6.22
C TYR A 115 -5.21 -18.92 6.82
N SER A 116 -4.79 -19.85 7.69
CA SER A 116 -3.48 -19.84 8.38
C SER A 116 -2.22 -19.89 7.48
N ALA A 117 -2.39 -19.84 6.16
CA ALA A 117 -1.31 -19.75 5.17
C ALA A 117 -1.08 -18.32 4.63
N LEU A 118 -1.98 -17.38 4.92
CA LEU A 118 -1.82 -15.95 4.68
C LEU A 118 -1.48 -15.25 6.00
N PRO A 119 -0.71 -14.15 5.98
CA PRO A 119 -0.56 -13.32 7.17
C PRO A 119 -1.91 -12.64 7.50
N ASP A 120 -2.23 -12.52 8.79
CA ASP A 120 -3.40 -11.78 9.26
C ASP A 120 -3.38 -10.38 8.66
N LEU A 121 -4.40 -10.01 7.90
CA LEU A 121 -4.53 -8.67 7.33
C LEU A 121 -5.45 -7.87 8.23
N LYS A 122 -5.06 -6.63 8.55
CA LYS A 122 -5.93 -5.71 9.29
C LYS A 122 -5.82 -4.30 8.76
N ILE A 123 -6.96 -3.66 8.59
CA ILE A 123 -7.02 -2.26 8.19
C ILE A 123 -6.80 -1.37 9.42
N TYR A 124 -5.75 -0.55 9.38
CA TYR A 124 -5.35 0.38 10.44
C TYR A 124 -5.81 1.82 10.21
N GLY A 125 -6.22 2.16 8.98
CA GLY A 125 -6.73 3.49 8.69
C GLY A 125 -7.21 3.68 7.25
N TYR A 126 -7.98 4.74 7.09
CA TYR A 126 -8.55 5.15 5.82
C TYR A 126 -8.22 6.62 5.54
N ALA A 127 -7.94 6.95 4.28
CA ALA A 127 -7.85 8.32 3.82
C ALA A 127 -8.73 8.55 2.60
N GLY A 128 -9.13 9.80 2.36
CA GLY A 128 -9.69 10.16 1.06
C GLY A 128 -9.99 11.65 0.88
N THR A 129 -10.43 11.94 -0.34
CA THR A 129 -10.86 13.27 -0.81
C THR A 129 -12.30 13.20 -1.32
N SER A 130 -13.11 14.24 -1.09
CA SER A 130 -14.48 14.34 -1.60
C SER A 130 -15.33 13.11 -1.24
N ILE A 131 -15.95 12.43 -2.21
CA ILE A 131 -16.68 11.19 -1.96
C ILE A 131 -15.80 10.08 -1.34
N GLY A 132 -14.51 10.04 -1.67
CA GLY A 132 -13.55 9.13 -1.05
C GLY A 132 -13.37 9.40 0.45
N ALA A 133 -13.45 10.67 0.88
CA ALA A 133 -13.44 11.03 2.30
C ALA A 133 -14.69 10.54 3.03
N LEU A 134 -15.87 10.58 2.39
CA LEU A 134 -17.11 10.03 2.95
C LEU A 134 -17.01 8.51 3.12
N ILE A 135 -16.52 7.80 2.10
CA ILE A 135 -16.39 6.34 2.14
C ILE A 135 -15.30 5.91 3.15
N ALA A 136 -14.17 6.61 3.19
CA ALA A 136 -13.15 6.46 4.22
C ALA A 136 -13.72 6.65 5.63
N CYS A 137 -14.53 7.68 5.85
CA CYS A 137 -15.17 7.95 7.14
C CYS A 137 -16.14 6.84 7.57
N LEU A 138 -16.99 6.36 6.66
CA LEU A 138 -17.94 5.29 6.93
C LEU A 138 -17.22 3.96 7.23
N ALA A 139 -16.22 3.61 6.41
CA ALA A 139 -15.41 2.41 6.62
C ALA A 139 -14.63 2.47 7.95
N ALA A 140 -14.05 3.63 8.30
CA ALA A 140 -13.36 3.85 9.57
C ALA A 140 -14.29 3.79 10.80
N ALA A 141 -15.56 4.18 10.64
CA ALA A 141 -16.56 4.03 11.71
C ALA A 141 -16.93 2.55 11.96
N GLY A 142 -16.79 1.72 10.92
CA GLY A 142 -17.02 0.27 10.94
C GLY A 142 -18.15 -0.20 10.02
N TRP A 143 -18.60 0.62 9.06
CA TRP A 143 -19.54 0.18 8.03
C TRP A 143 -18.84 -0.76 7.04
N ARG A 144 -19.40 -1.95 6.84
CA ARG A 144 -18.94 -2.89 5.80
C ARG A 144 -19.58 -2.57 4.46
N ALA A 145 -18.89 -2.87 3.36
CA ALA A 145 -19.38 -2.51 2.02
C ALA A 145 -20.76 -3.12 1.68
N SER A 146 -21.07 -4.30 2.21
CA SER A 146 -22.38 -4.96 2.09
C SER A 146 -23.52 -4.22 2.81
N GLU A 147 -23.19 -3.39 3.81
CA GLU A 147 -24.15 -2.53 4.51
C GLU A 147 -24.30 -1.19 3.79
N LEU A 148 -23.22 -0.72 3.14
CA LEU A 148 -23.26 0.46 2.28
C LEU A 148 -24.14 0.22 1.04
N PHE A 149 -24.00 -0.92 0.37
CA PHE A 149 -24.78 -1.31 -0.80
C PHE A 149 -24.80 -2.83 -1.01
N ASP A 150 -25.98 -3.45 -0.91
CA ASP A 150 -26.20 -4.84 -1.35
C ASP A 150 -26.63 -4.86 -2.83
N PRO A 151 -25.85 -5.48 -3.74
CA PRO A 151 -26.25 -5.60 -5.14
C PRO A 151 -27.47 -6.52 -5.36
N SER A 152 -27.93 -7.27 -4.36
CA SER A 152 -29.02 -8.25 -4.50
C SER A 152 -30.40 -7.69 -4.14
N ASP A 153 -30.49 -6.64 -3.33
CA ASP A 153 -31.75 -6.07 -2.83
C ASP A 153 -31.68 -4.53 -2.82
N PRO A 154 -32.53 -3.83 -3.60
CA PRO A 154 -32.54 -2.37 -3.66
C PRO A 154 -32.92 -1.69 -2.34
N ASN A 155 -33.44 -2.41 -1.36
CA ASN A 155 -33.81 -1.89 -0.03
C ASN A 155 -32.72 -2.13 1.03
N ARG A 156 -31.61 -2.78 0.68
CA ARG A 156 -30.48 -3.07 1.60
C ARG A 156 -29.28 -2.19 1.25
N ASN A 157 -29.29 -0.99 1.79
CA ASN A 157 -28.19 -0.03 1.63
C ASN A 157 -28.25 1.03 2.74
N ILE A 158 -27.15 1.78 2.88
CA ILE A 158 -27.01 2.82 3.91
C ILE A 158 -28.04 3.95 3.78
N LEU A 159 -28.63 4.17 2.61
CA LEU A 159 -29.63 5.23 2.41
C LEU A 159 -30.93 4.86 3.13
N CYS A 160 -31.40 3.62 2.95
CA CYS A 160 -32.52 3.07 3.71
C CYS A 160 -32.25 3.09 5.22
N ASP A 161 -31.02 2.77 5.64
CA ASP A 161 -30.60 2.81 7.04
C ASP A 161 -30.56 4.21 7.69
N LEU A 162 -30.61 5.28 6.89
CA LEU A 162 -30.54 6.68 7.32
C LEU A 162 -31.79 7.50 6.93
N ASP A 163 -32.88 6.82 6.55
CA ASP A 163 -34.14 7.39 6.07
C ASP A 163 -33.96 8.33 4.85
N LEU A 164 -33.01 8.00 3.97
CA LEU A 164 -32.74 8.72 2.73
C LEU A 164 -33.34 7.96 1.55
N ALA A 165 -34.17 8.62 0.73
CA ALA A 165 -34.78 7.99 -0.45
C ALA A 165 -33.80 7.88 -1.65
N GLY A 166 -32.65 8.54 -1.59
CA GLY A 166 -31.64 8.54 -2.64
C GLY A 166 -30.43 9.42 -2.31
N PRO A 167 -29.27 9.24 -3.00
CA PRO A 167 -28.05 10.01 -2.76
C PRO A 167 -28.23 11.51 -2.99
N GLU A 168 -29.15 11.91 -3.86
CA GLU A 168 -29.43 13.29 -4.19
C GLU A 168 -30.01 14.11 -3.03
N GLN A 169 -30.44 13.45 -1.96
CA GLN A 169 -30.85 14.12 -0.72
C GLN A 169 -29.68 14.77 0.04
N LEU A 170 -28.43 14.35 -0.21
CA LEU A 170 -27.22 14.99 0.35
C LEU A 170 -27.11 16.48 -0.01
N PHE A 171 -27.73 16.89 -1.13
CA PHE A 171 -27.78 18.29 -1.59
C PHE A 171 -28.76 19.17 -0.76
N GLY A 172 -29.55 18.56 0.13
CA GLY A 172 -30.39 19.27 1.09
C GLY A 172 -31.47 20.16 0.48
N ARG A 173 -31.81 21.25 1.19
CA ARG A 173 -32.78 22.27 0.74
C ARG A 173 -32.28 23.67 1.12
N ARG A 174 -31.82 24.47 0.15
CA ARG A 174 -31.30 25.83 0.42
C ARG A 174 -32.35 26.79 0.98
N SER A 175 -33.58 26.71 0.47
CA SER A 175 -34.66 27.66 0.78
C SER A 175 -35.90 26.97 1.37
N GLY A 176 -35.76 25.78 1.95
CA GLY A 176 -36.84 24.95 2.53
C GLY A 176 -37.82 24.31 1.52
N TRP A 177 -38.16 25.05 0.46
CA TRP A 177 -39.22 24.74 -0.51
C TRP A 177 -38.68 24.09 -1.79
N ILE A 178 -37.40 24.28 -2.11
CA ILE A 178 -36.73 23.71 -3.29
C ILE A 178 -35.60 22.78 -2.84
N SER A 179 -35.59 21.55 -3.38
CA SER A 179 -34.49 20.59 -3.24
C SER A 179 -33.22 21.12 -3.91
N GLY A 180 -32.07 21.02 -3.23
CA GLY A 180 -30.77 21.41 -3.78
C GLY A 180 -30.46 20.69 -5.08
N TRP A 181 -30.79 19.40 -5.19
CA TRP A 181 -30.60 18.64 -6.42
C TRP A 181 -31.40 19.18 -7.62
N ARG A 182 -32.62 19.68 -7.39
CA ARG A 182 -33.40 20.36 -8.44
C ARG A 182 -32.72 21.66 -8.90
N LEU A 183 -32.11 22.41 -7.98
CA LEU A 183 -31.32 23.60 -8.33
C LEU A 183 -30.09 23.23 -9.16
N VAL A 184 -29.37 22.16 -8.81
CA VAL A 184 -28.21 21.66 -9.58
C VAL A 184 -28.63 21.24 -10.99
N LYS A 185 -29.75 20.52 -11.15
CA LYS A 185 -30.31 20.16 -12.45
C LYS A 185 -30.67 21.38 -13.30
N ILE A 186 -31.38 22.36 -12.72
CA ILE A 186 -31.74 23.61 -13.41
C ILE A 186 -30.48 24.38 -13.82
N PHE A 187 -29.49 24.48 -12.94
CA PHE A 187 -28.21 25.14 -13.22
C PHE A 187 -27.45 24.46 -14.36
N ARG A 188 -27.29 23.12 -14.32
CA ARG A 188 -26.64 22.33 -15.39
C ARG A 188 -27.36 22.51 -16.73
N ALA A 189 -28.69 22.54 -16.74
CA ALA A 189 -29.47 22.82 -17.93
C ALA A 189 -29.23 24.25 -18.44
N LEU A 190 -29.41 25.28 -17.61
CA LEU A 190 -29.22 26.68 -17.98
C LEU A 190 -27.83 26.95 -18.56
N LEU A 191 -26.77 26.35 -18.00
CA LEU A 191 -25.41 26.43 -18.53
C LEU A 191 -25.28 25.80 -19.91
N GLY A 192 -25.87 24.61 -20.12
CA GLY A 192 -25.89 23.94 -21.42
C GLY A 192 -26.60 24.74 -22.52
N TRP A 193 -27.60 25.55 -22.15
CA TRP A 193 -28.34 26.44 -23.07
C TRP A 193 -27.79 27.87 -23.12
N LEU A 194 -26.85 28.26 -22.25
CA LEU A 194 -26.46 29.66 -22.04
C LEU A 194 -25.98 30.35 -23.32
N SER A 195 -25.12 29.70 -24.11
CA SER A 195 -24.61 30.25 -25.37
C SER A 195 -25.71 30.39 -26.43
N LEU A 196 -26.69 29.48 -26.49
CA LEU A 196 -27.84 29.63 -27.38
C LEU A 196 -28.74 30.79 -26.92
N LEU A 197 -29.00 30.91 -25.62
CA LEU A 197 -29.81 31.98 -25.04
C LEU A 197 -29.16 33.36 -25.26
N LEU A 198 -27.84 33.46 -25.10
CA LEU A 198 -27.06 34.66 -25.42
C LEU A 198 -27.10 34.99 -26.92
N TYR A 199 -26.93 34.01 -27.79
CA TYR A 199 -26.96 34.20 -29.25
C TYR A 199 -28.34 34.62 -29.76
N VAL A 200 -29.40 33.92 -29.34
CA VAL A 200 -30.79 34.24 -29.69
C VAL A 200 -31.20 35.59 -29.09
N GLY A 201 -30.80 35.88 -27.84
CA GLY A 201 -31.03 37.17 -27.21
C GLY A 201 -30.33 38.33 -27.92
N TRP A 202 -29.11 38.12 -28.41
CA TRP A 202 -28.36 39.09 -29.22
C TRP A 202 -29.00 39.30 -30.59
N LEU A 203 -29.36 38.23 -31.31
CA LEU A 203 -30.05 38.31 -32.60
C LEU A 203 -31.40 39.02 -32.47
N PHE A 204 -32.18 38.71 -31.43
CA PHE A 204 -33.42 39.40 -31.12
C PHE A 204 -33.18 40.90 -30.83
N THR A 205 -32.12 41.24 -30.11
CA THR A 205 -31.74 42.64 -29.84
C THR A 205 -31.41 43.37 -31.14
N LEU A 206 -30.68 42.75 -32.08
CA LEU A 206 -30.39 43.34 -33.39
C LEU A 206 -31.66 43.59 -34.21
N VAL A 207 -32.55 42.59 -34.30
CA VAL A 207 -33.83 42.71 -35.01
C VAL A 207 -34.67 43.85 -34.39
N LEU A 208 -34.77 43.89 -33.06
CA LEU A 208 -35.52 44.91 -32.35
C LEU A 208 -34.92 46.32 -32.53
N LEU A 209 -33.59 46.44 -32.58
CA LEU A 209 -32.92 47.70 -32.93
C LEU A 209 -33.31 48.16 -34.33
N CYS A 210 -33.24 47.29 -35.35
CA CYS A 210 -33.59 47.63 -36.73
C CYS A 210 -35.03 48.14 -36.90
N PHE A 211 -36.00 47.62 -36.13
CA PHE A 211 -37.39 48.09 -36.17
C PHE A 211 -37.66 49.36 -35.36
N LEU A 212 -36.79 49.72 -34.41
CA LEU A 212 -37.06 50.78 -33.43
C LEU A 212 -36.13 52.00 -33.52
N VAL A 213 -35.17 52.04 -34.47
CA VAL A 213 -34.17 53.13 -34.63
C VAL A 213 -34.82 54.53 -34.56
N ASP A 214 -35.85 54.77 -35.37
CA ASP A 214 -36.53 56.07 -35.47
C ASP A 214 -37.79 56.17 -34.60
N SER A 215 -37.95 55.26 -33.63
CA SER A 215 -39.13 55.20 -32.76
C SER A 215 -38.86 55.81 -31.37
N PRO A 216 -39.87 56.33 -30.66
CA PRO A 216 -39.73 56.72 -29.25
C PRO A 216 -39.51 55.52 -28.30
N LEU A 217 -39.45 54.28 -28.83
CA LEU A 217 -39.26 53.03 -28.09
C LEU A 217 -37.83 52.44 -28.27
N TRP A 218 -36.89 53.20 -28.83
CA TRP A 218 -35.48 52.78 -29.02
C TRP A 218 -34.77 52.31 -27.72
N TRP A 219 -35.29 52.66 -26.55
CA TRP A 219 -34.80 52.22 -25.24
C TRP A 219 -35.19 50.77 -24.87
N VAL A 220 -36.19 50.18 -25.54
CA VAL A 220 -36.66 48.81 -25.24
C VAL A 220 -35.58 47.74 -25.48
N PRO A 221 -34.79 47.73 -26.58
CA PRO A 221 -33.60 46.89 -26.71
C PRO A 221 -32.61 47.04 -25.55
N SER A 222 -32.34 48.26 -25.10
CA SER A 222 -31.42 48.51 -23.98
C SER A 222 -31.96 47.97 -22.66
N ALA A 223 -33.26 48.12 -22.40
CA ALA A 223 -33.92 47.56 -21.23
C ALA A 223 -33.93 46.01 -21.25
N TRP A 224 -34.10 45.39 -22.43
CA TRP A 224 -34.00 43.95 -22.62
C TRP A 224 -32.60 43.41 -22.29
N VAL A 225 -31.55 44.04 -22.86
CA VAL A 225 -30.14 43.66 -22.57
C VAL A 225 -29.82 43.84 -21.09
N MET A 226 -30.26 44.94 -20.48
CA MET A 226 -30.09 45.20 -19.04
C MET A 226 -30.79 44.14 -18.18
N MET A 227 -32.02 43.75 -18.51
CA MET A 227 -32.75 42.68 -17.83
C MET A 227 -32.00 41.35 -17.91
N GLY A 228 -31.51 40.97 -19.10
CA GLY A 228 -30.70 39.77 -19.30
C GLY A 228 -29.41 39.79 -18.46
N ALA A 229 -28.70 40.92 -18.44
CA ALA A 229 -27.49 41.10 -17.63
C ALA A 229 -27.77 40.97 -16.12
N VAL A 230 -28.89 41.54 -15.62
CA VAL A 230 -29.31 41.41 -14.21
C VAL A 230 -29.63 39.95 -13.86
N VAL A 231 -30.34 39.22 -14.72
CA VAL A 231 -30.65 37.79 -14.52
C VAL A 231 -29.37 36.95 -14.49
N ILE A 232 -28.44 37.17 -15.42
CA ILE A 232 -27.13 36.48 -15.46
C ILE A 232 -26.32 36.80 -14.21
N PHE A 233 -26.25 38.07 -13.78
CA PHE A 233 -25.53 38.47 -12.58
C PHE A 233 -26.13 37.87 -11.31
N ALA A 234 -27.47 37.84 -11.19
CA ALA A 234 -28.17 37.22 -10.07
C ALA A 234 -27.93 35.70 -10.03
N GLY A 235 -27.98 35.02 -11.18
CA GLY A 235 -27.68 33.59 -11.29
C GLY A 235 -26.22 33.25 -10.95
N ALA A 236 -25.27 34.04 -11.46
CA ALA A 236 -23.85 33.90 -11.15
C ALA A 236 -23.57 34.15 -9.66
N ARG A 237 -24.16 35.20 -9.06
CA ARG A 237 -24.05 35.48 -7.62
C ARG A 237 -24.63 34.36 -6.77
N LEU A 238 -25.76 33.77 -7.19
CA LEU A 238 -26.36 32.62 -6.52
C LEU A 238 -25.42 31.41 -6.56
N ALA A 239 -24.91 31.05 -7.74
CA ALA A 239 -23.96 29.93 -7.90
C ALA A 239 -22.65 30.15 -7.10
N LEU A 240 -22.04 31.33 -7.18
CA LEU A 240 -20.84 31.69 -6.38
C LEU A 240 -21.09 31.62 -4.87
N SER A 241 -22.35 31.77 -4.42
CA SER A 241 -22.77 31.59 -3.02
C SER A 241 -23.16 30.15 -2.66
N GLY A 242 -22.82 29.18 -3.53
CA GLY A 242 -23.21 27.76 -3.47
C GLY A 242 -24.70 27.56 -3.75
N LEU A 243 -25.09 26.54 -4.53
CA LEU A 243 -26.50 26.17 -4.71
C LEU A 243 -27.09 25.41 -3.50
N CYS A 244 -26.24 24.71 -2.74
CA CYS A 244 -26.59 23.77 -1.68
C CYS A 244 -25.84 24.09 -0.37
N THR A 245 -26.38 23.59 0.74
CA THR A 245 -25.81 23.74 2.10
C THR A 245 -25.11 22.46 2.54
N THR A 246 -23.97 22.54 3.22
CA THR A 246 -23.21 21.37 3.68
C THR A 246 -23.80 20.69 4.92
N SER A 247 -24.65 21.38 5.68
CA SER A 247 -25.24 20.89 6.93
C SER A 247 -26.03 19.58 6.77
N THR A 248 -26.60 19.30 5.59
CA THR A 248 -27.25 18.02 5.32
C THR A 248 -26.25 16.87 5.26
N ILE A 249 -25.08 17.08 4.65
CA ILE A 249 -23.98 16.11 4.64
C ILE A 249 -23.47 15.89 6.07
N GLU A 250 -23.24 16.97 6.83
CA GLU A 250 -22.79 16.91 8.22
C GLU A 250 -23.74 16.07 9.10
N ASN A 251 -25.05 16.32 8.99
CA ASN A 251 -26.09 15.60 9.73
C ASN A 251 -26.25 14.13 9.31
N VAL A 252 -26.06 13.81 8.02
CA VAL A 252 -26.09 12.42 7.53
C VAL A 252 -24.90 11.64 8.09
N ILE A 253 -23.70 12.22 8.08
CA ILE A 253 -22.49 11.60 8.64
C ILE A 253 -22.63 11.41 10.16
N ASN A 254 -23.10 12.42 10.89
CA ASN A 254 -23.35 12.32 12.33
C ASN A 254 -24.30 11.16 12.67
N ARG A 255 -25.42 11.02 11.95
CA ARG A 255 -26.36 9.89 12.11
C ARG A 255 -25.73 8.54 11.76
N ALA A 256 -24.95 8.46 10.67
CA ALA A 256 -24.28 7.24 10.25
C ALA A 256 -23.24 6.73 11.27
N ILE A 257 -22.45 7.64 11.86
CA ILE A 257 -21.48 7.27 12.91
C ILE A 257 -22.23 6.88 14.20
N ALA A 258 -23.22 7.67 14.62
CA ALA A 258 -24.00 7.41 15.83
C ALA A 258 -24.73 6.06 15.81
N LYS A 259 -25.38 5.73 14.69
CA LYS A 259 -26.03 4.44 14.46
C LYS A 259 -25.02 3.30 14.55
N LYS A 260 -23.90 3.38 13.81
CA LYS A 260 -22.92 2.30 13.79
C LYS A 260 -22.20 2.08 15.11
N PHE A 261 -21.94 3.14 15.88
CA PHE A 261 -21.33 3.03 17.20
C PHE A 261 -22.27 2.42 18.24
N LEU A 262 -23.58 2.65 18.11
CA LEU A 262 -24.59 1.99 18.95
C LEU A 262 -24.71 0.50 18.60
N GLU A 263 -24.81 0.16 17.31
CA GLU A 263 -24.87 -1.23 16.82
C GLU A 263 -23.64 -2.06 17.22
N THR A 264 -22.45 -1.47 17.14
CA THR A 264 -21.18 -2.15 17.48
C THR A 264 -20.82 -2.08 18.96
N GLY A 265 -21.68 -1.51 19.82
CA GLY A 265 -21.44 -1.37 21.26
C GLY A 265 -20.28 -0.45 21.65
N LYS A 266 -19.78 0.37 20.71
CA LYS A 266 -18.70 1.35 20.96
C LYS A 266 -19.15 2.53 21.83
N CYS A 267 -20.45 2.82 21.87
CA CYS A 267 -21.02 3.82 22.76
C CYS A 267 -22.40 3.42 23.29
N ASP A 268 -22.82 4.05 24.38
CA ASP A 268 -24.17 3.91 24.91
C ASP A 268 -25.18 4.79 24.13
N GLY A 269 -26.47 4.64 24.45
CA GLY A 269 -27.53 5.42 23.81
C GLY A 269 -27.41 6.94 24.01
N THR A 270 -26.90 7.39 25.17
CA THR A 270 -26.78 8.83 25.43
C THR A 270 -25.66 9.46 24.61
N ARG A 271 -24.49 8.81 24.52
CA ARG A 271 -23.39 9.27 23.66
C ARG A 271 -23.71 9.11 22.18
N SER A 272 -24.43 8.07 21.77
CA SER A 272 -24.94 7.93 20.39
C SER A 272 -25.84 9.11 20.00
N ALA A 273 -26.82 9.46 20.82
CA ALA A 273 -27.69 10.62 20.61
C ALA A 273 -26.91 11.95 20.56
N SER A 274 -25.88 12.10 21.41
CA SER A 274 -24.98 13.26 21.34
C SER A 274 -24.21 13.30 20.01
N ILE A 275 -23.63 12.19 19.55
CA ILE A 275 -22.90 12.12 18.27
C ILE A 275 -23.83 12.45 17.11
N ALA A 276 -25.07 11.98 17.12
CA ALA A 276 -26.07 12.30 16.09
C ALA A 276 -26.40 13.80 16.03
N ALA A 277 -26.41 14.49 17.17
CA ALA A 277 -26.78 15.90 17.29
C ALA A 277 -25.60 16.88 17.11
N SER A 278 -24.44 16.61 17.73
CA SER A 278 -23.27 17.51 17.77
C SER A 278 -22.06 17.00 16.97
N GLY A 279 -22.09 15.77 16.48
CA GLY A 279 -20.95 15.11 15.86
C GLY A 279 -19.89 14.64 16.84
N ILE A 280 -18.80 14.11 16.29
CA ILE A 280 -17.62 13.61 17.02
C ILE A 280 -16.34 14.17 16.38
N ASN A 281 -15.33 14.44 17.21
CA ASN A 281 -14.02 14.90 16.75
C ASN A 281 -13.05 13.75 16.43
N PHE A 282 -11.94 14.04 15.73
CA PHE A 282 -10.97 13.01 15.34
C PHE A 282 -10.34 12.26 16.53
N ARG A 283 -10.03 12.94 17.64
CA ARG A 283 -9.43 12.33 18.84
C ARG A 283 -10.35 11.30 19.49
N ASP A 284 -11.60 11.67 19.76
CA ASP A 284 -12.59 10.79 20.37
C ASP A 284 -12.97 9.64 19.45
N PHE A 285 -13.05 9.90 18.14
CA PHE A 285 -13.30 8.88 17.14
C PHE A 285 -12.19 7.83 17.08
N GLN A 286 -10.92 8.24 16.96
CA GLN A 286 -9.80 7.29 16.96
C GLN A 286 -9.75 6.49 18.26
N THR A 287 -10.04 7.12 19.40
CA THR A 287 -10.12 6.45 20.71
C THR A 287 -11.20 5.36 20.74
N LEU A 288 -12.32 5.55 20.03
CA LEU A 288 -13.43 4.58 19.96
C LEU A 288 -13.27 3.52 18.86
N THR A 289 -12.58 3.82 17.76
CA THR A 289 -12.44 2.91 16.62
C THR A 289 -11.12 2.14 16.61
N GLY A 290 -10.04 2.74 17.12
CA GLY A 290 -8.67 2.27 16.92
C GLY A 290 -8.18 2.41 15.47
N VAL A 291 -8.89 3.16 14.63
CA VAL A 291 -8.65 3.32 13.19
C VAL A 291 -8.34 4.77 12.87
N ALA A 292 -7.21 5.03 12.20
CA ALA A 292 -6.85 6.38 11.74
C ALA A 292 -7.75 6.82 10.58
N LEU A 293 -8.19 8.08 10.58
CA LEU A 293 -9.02 8.66 9.51
C LEU A 293 -8.40 9.96 9.03
N ARG A 294 -8.15 10.08 7.72
CA ARG A 294 -7.52 11.25 7.13
C ARG A 294 -8.35 11.83 6.00
N VAL A 295 -8.62 13.12 6.08
CA VAL A 295 -9.53 13.82 5.19
C VAL A 295 -8.82 15.03 4.62
N VAL A 296 -8.77 15.14 3.29
CA VAL A 296 -8.17 16.30 2.62
C VAL A 296 -9.23 17.30 2.21
N ALA A 297 -9.01 18.58 2.48
CA ALA A 297 -9.81 19.69 1.95
C ALA A 297 -8.91 20.84 1.49
N THR A 298 -9.48 21.74 0.70
CA THR A 298 -8.77 22.91 0.17
C THR A 298 -9.08 24.14 1.03
N ASP A 299 -8.08 24.69 1.71
CA ASP A 299 -8.17 25.98 2.40
C ASP A 299 -8.00 27.11 1.37
N VAL A 300 -9.11 27.75 0.98
CA VAL A 300 -9.07 28.87 0.03
C VAL A 300 -8.73 30.21 0.68
N THR A 301 -8.73 30.29 2.02
CA THR A 301 -8.28 31.49 2.74
C THR A 301 -6.75 31.55 2.76
N LYS A 302 -6.09 30.44 3.08
CA LYS A 302 -4.62 30.31 3.12
C LYS A 302 -4.03 29.79 1.80
N LYS A 303 -4.86 29.49 0.80
CA LYS A 303 -4.50 28.99 -0.54
C LYS A 303 -3.62 27.74 -0.49
N ARG A 304 -3.97 26.79 0.36
CA ARG A 304 -3.20 25.55 0.58
C ARG A 304 -4.09 24.34 0.79
N LEU A 305 -3.50 23.17 0.62
CA LEU A 305 -4.10 21.93 1.10
C LEU A 305 -4.16 21.92 2.63
N LYS A 306 -5.25 21.36 3.18
CA LYS A 306 -5.34 21.01 4.60
C LYS A 306 -5.66 19.52 4.75
N LEU A 307 -4.77 18.80 5.43
CA LEU A 307 -5.05 17.48 5.98
C LEU A 307 -5.74 17.65 7.34
N PHE A 308 -6.90 17.01 7.50
CA PHE A 308 -7.53 16.77 8.79
C PHE A 308 -7.21 15.35 9.25
N SER A 309 -6.75 15.23 10.49
CA SER A 309 -6.36 13.97 11.12
C SER A 309 -6.51 14.06 12.64
N GLU A 310 -6.37 12.91 13.30
CA GLU A 310 -6.22 12.77 14.75
C GLU A 310 -5.01 13.52 15.34
N VAL A 311 -3.96 13.76 14.55
CA VAL A 311 -2.70 14.36 15.00
C VAL A 311 -2.71 15.87 14.75
N ASP A 312 -3.10 16.29 13.55
CA ASP A 312 -3.00 17.69 13.11
C ASP A 312 -4.20 18.52 13.56
N THR A 313 -5.36 17.89 13.72
CA THR A 313 -6.64 18.57 14.02
C THR A 313 -7.55 17.74 14.96
N PRO A 314 -7.06 17.28 16.13
CA PRO A 314 -7.77 16.36 17.01
C PRO A 314 -9.17 16.83 17.43
N SER A 315 -9.39 18.14 17.55
CA SER A 315 -10.64 18.75 18.02
C SER A 315 -11.67 19.06 16.93
N ILE A 316 -11.33 18.92 15.65
CA ILE A 316 -12.26 19.19 14.54
C ILE A 316 -13.27 18.05 14.41
N LEU A 317 -14.54 18.40 14.16
CA LEU A 317 -15.60 17.43 13.91
C LEU A 317 -15.40 16.72 12.56
N ILE A 318 -15.48 15.39 12.55
CA ILE A 318 -15.26 14.56 11.35
C ILE A 318 -16.28 14.89 10.26
N SER A 319 -17.56 14.99 10.64
CA SER A 319 -18.64 15.36 9.72
C SER A 319 -18.38 16.69 9.02
N LYS A 320 -17.81 17.67 9.74
CA LYS A 320 -17.48 18.99 9.20
C LYS A 320 -16.25 18.97 8.31
N ALA A 321 -15.23 18.17 8.64
CA ALA A 321 -14.06 17.96 7.79
C ALA A 321 -14.41 17.23 6.48
N VAL A 322 -15.23 16.17 6.54
CA VAL A 322 -15.72 15.45 5.35
C VAL A 322 -16.64 16.33 4.51
N ALA A 323 -17.57 17.08 5.13
CA ALA A 323 -18.43 18.00 4.40
C ALA A 323 -17.65 19.15 3.74
N ALA A 324 -16.54 19.60 4.33
CA ALA A 324 -15.58 20.51 3.70
C ALA A 324 -14.86 19.85 2.52
N SER A 325 -14.42 18.60 2.69
CA SER A 325 -13.80 17.79 1.63
C SER A 325 -14.73 17.53 0.44
N MET A 326 -16.05 17.48 0.66
CA MET A 326 -17.10 17.32 -0.36
C MET A 326 -17.70 18.65 -0.87
N ALA A 327 -17.25 19.81 -0.37
CA ALA A 327 -17.83 21.10 -0.72
C ALA A 327 -17.38 21.54 -2.12
N MET A 328 -17.93 20.93 -3.18
CA MET A 328 -17.59 21.28 -4.56
C MET A 328 -18.02 22.72 -4.87
N PRO A 329 -17.13 23.59 -5.40
CA PRO A 329 -17.45 24.97 -5.76
C PRO A 329 -18.68 25.08 -6.68
N LEU A 330 -19.36 26.21 -6.58
CA LEU A 330 -20.66 26.51 -7.24
C LEU A 330 -21.84 25.65 -6.76
N ILE A 331 -21.62 24.36 -6.48
CA ILE A 331 -22.64 23.43 -6.02
C ILE A 331 -22.90 23.58 -4.52
N PHE A 332 -21.87 23.56 -3.69
CA PHE A 332 -21.98 23.70 -2.23
C PHE A 332 -21.43 25.03 -1.72
N GLN A 333 -21.95 25.48 -0.59
CA GLN A 333 -21.36 26.58 0.18
C GLN A 333 -20.00 26.17 0.75
N PRO A 334 -19.01 27.09 0.82
CA PRO A 334 -17.75 26.81 1.49
C PRO A 334 -17.97 26.65 2.99
N VAL A 335 -17.32 25.65 3.58
CA VAL A 335 -17.41 25.37 5.02
C VAL A 335 -16.52 26.33 5.78
N ARG A 336 -17.08 27.06 6.75
CA ARG A 336 -16.32 27.92 7.67
C ARG A 336 -15.91 27.11 8.89
N MET A 337 -14.61 27.00 9.12
CA MET A 337 -14.04 26.35 10.32
C MET A 337 -13.00 27.24 10.96
N ARG A 338 -13.07 27.35 12.29
CA ARG A 338 -11.94 27.78 13.09
C ARG A 338 -11.03 26.57 13.27
N VAL A 339 -9.88 26.59 12.60
CA VAL A 339 -8.90 25.51 12.73
C VAL A 339 -7.87 25.90 13.77
N ASN A 340 -7.58 24.98 14.67
CA ASN A 340 -6.39 24.99 15.51
C ASN A 340 -5.51 23.84 15.00
N ASP A 341 -4.41 24.17 14.36
CA ASP A 341 -3.49 23.21 13.77
C ASP A 341 -2.32 23.00 14.73
N GLU A 342 -2.32 21.89 15.47
CA GLU A 342 -1.30 21.60 16.50
C GLU A 342 0.11 21.41 15.88
N ARG A 343 0.23 21.30 14.55
CA ARG A 343 1.50 21.11 13.83
C ARG A 343 2.10 22.40 13.26
N SER A 344 1.31 23.47 13.14
CA SER A 344 1.74 24.73 12.50
C SER A 344 1.37 26.01 13.28
N ASP A 345 0.89 25.87 14.52
CA ASP A 345 0.44 26.98 15.41
C ASP A 345 -0.61 27.90 14.76
N ASP A 346 -1.31 27.39 13.75
CA ASP A 346 -1.95 28.19 12.72
C ASP A 346 -3.44 28.44 13.03
N ILE A 347 -3.70 29.23 14.08
CA ILE A 347 -5.04 29.45 14.64
C ILE A 347 -5.80 30.52 13.84
N GLY A 348 -6.93 30.14 13.24
CA GLY A 348 -7.80 31.12 12.58
C GLY A 348 -9.08 30.54 11.99
N ASP A 349 -10.01 31.43 11.66
CA ASP A 349 -11.15 31.09 10.82
C ASP A 349 -10.69 30.96 9.36
N SER A 350 -11.09 29.90 8.68
CA SER A 350 -10.74 29.64 7.29
C SER A 350 -11.91 29.03 6.53
N LEU A 351 -11.96 29.31 5.23
CA LEU A 351 -12.97 28.83 4.30
C LEU A 351 -12.42 27.62 3.55
N PHE A 352 -13.20 26.54 3.55
CA PHE A 352 -12.83 25.29 2.91
C PHE A 352 -13.80 24.92 1.77
N TYR A 353 -13.21 24.45 0.68
CA TYR A 353 -13.89 23.78 -0.44
C TYR A 353 -13.28 22.39 -0.66
N ASP A 354 -13.85 21.65 -1.61
CA ASP A 354 -13.49 20.27 -1.96
C ASP A 354 -11.98 20.04 -2.06
N GLY A 355 -11.51 18.91 -1.52
CA GLY A 355 -10.10 18.55 -1.50
C GLY A 355 -9.49 18.37 -2.88
N GLY A 356 -10.28 17.96 -3.89
CA GLY A 356 -9.80 17.69 -5.24
C GLY A 356 -9.23 18.93 -5.94
N LEU A 357 -9.60 20.15 -5.50
CA LEU A 357 -8.98 21.40 -5.97
C LEU A 357 -7.47 21.50 -5.63
N THR A 358 -6.95 20.73 -4.68
CA THR A 358 -5.53 20.72 -4.29
C THR A 358 -4.88 19.34 -4.27
N SER A 359 -5.62 18.27 -3.96
CA SER A 359 -5.14 16.88 -3.98
C SER A 359 -6.33 15.93 -4.06
N ASN A 360 -6.51 15.30 -5.22
CA ASN A 360 -7.63 14.39 -5.43
C ASN A 360 -7.31 12.97 -4.93
N LEU A 361 -6.03 12.63 -4.83
CA LEU A 361 -5.52 11.32 -4.46
C LEU A 361 -4.47 11.44 -3.32
N PRO A 362 -4.90 11.43 -2.04
CA PRO A 362 -4.01 11.72 -0.91
C PRO A 362 -3.19 10.48 -0.49
N CYS A 363 -2.48 9.87 -1.44
CA CYS A 363 -1.69 8.66 -1.22
C CYS A 363 -0.54 8.86 -0.21
N TRP A 364 -0.01 10.09 -0.15
CA TRP A 364 0.99 10.57 0.80
C TRP A 364 0.48 10.71 2.25
N ALA A 365 -0.85 10.62 2.48
CA ALA A 365 -1.45 10.85 3.80
C ALA A 365 -0.91 9.95 4.92
N PHE A 366 -0.39 8.76 4.58
CA PHE A 366 0.22 7.79 5.52
C PHE A 366 1.74 7.64 5.36
N ASP A 367 2.44 8.64 4.80
CA ASP A 367 3.91 8.59 4.73
C ASP A 367 4.61 8.50 6.10
N PRO A 368 4.20 9.20 7.17
CA PRO A 368 4.82 9.05 8.49
C PRO A 368 4.75 7.62 9.04
N GLU A 369 3.64 6.91 8.82
CA GLU A 369 3.48 5.51 9.22
C GLU A 369 4.35 4.59 8.38
N ARG A 370 4.49 4.88 7.07
CA ARG A 370 5.40 4.15 6.18
C ARG A 370 6.87 4.45 6.45
N GLU A 371 7.22 5.58 7.04
CA GLU A 371 8.58 5.89 7.49
C GLU A 371 8.93 5.09 8.77
N LEU A 372 7.99 4.98 9.71
CA LEU A 372 8.16 4.23 10.96
C LEU A 372 8.07 2.71 10.75
N ASP A 373 7.17 2.26 9.88
CA ASP A 373 6.95 0.85 9.55
C ASP A 373 6.78 0.68 8.02
N PRO A 374 7.89 0.60 7.25
CA PRO A 374 7.79 0.46 5.79
C PRO A 374 7.41 -0.94 5.29
N ASP A 375 6.90 -1.83 6.18
CA ASP A 375 6.18 -3.05 5.79
C ASP A 375 4.67 -2.88 5.74
N VAL A 376 4.17 -1.78 6.31
CA VAL A 376 2.83 -1.25 6.06
C VAL A 376 2.52 -1.26 4.57
N LEU A 377 1.37 -1.82 4.23
CA LEU A 377 0.80 -1.76 2.90
C LEU A 377 -0.12 -0.55 2.78
N THR A 378 -0.08 0.15 1.65
CA THR A 378 -1.11 1.14 1.32
C THR A 378 -1.78 0.75 0.00
N LEU A 379 -3.09 0.54 0.04
CA LEU A 379 -3.93 0.28 -1.13
C LEU A 379 -4.60 1.58 -1.54
N ILE A 380 -4.38 1.98 -2.79
CA ILE A 380 -4.96 3.17 -3.40
C ILE A 380 -6.08 2.73 -4.34
N VAL A 381 -7.26 3.35 -4.21
CA VAL A 381 -8.40 3.14 -5.10
C VAL A 381 -8.59 4.38 -5.97
N GLU A 382 -8.13 4.29 -7.21
CA GLU A 382 -8.14 5.35 -8.24
C GLU A 382 -9.29 5.11 -9.24
N LEU A 383 -9.89 6.18 -9.77
CA LEU A 383 -10.98 6.12 -10.75
C LEU A 383 -10.46 6.43 -12.15
N LYS A 384 -10.34 5.43 -13.02
CA LYS A 384 -9.93 5.65 -14.41
C LYS A 384 -10.99 6.46 -15.15
N GLU A 385 -10.57 7.57 -15.76
CA GLU A 385 -11.38 8.38 -16.67
C GLU A 385 -10.81 8.23 -18.09
N LEU A 386 -11.70 8.13 -19.09
CA LEU A 386 -11.27 8.09 -20.49
C LEU A 386 -11.10 9.52 -21.02
N PRO A 387 -10.10 9.78 -21.88
CA PRO A 387 -10.01 11.05 -22.59
C PRO A 387 -11.29 11.26 -23.41
N ARG A 388 -12.05 12.32 -23.10
CA ARG A 388 -13.21 12.70 -23.91
C ARG A 388 -12.74 13.45 -25.15
N GLU A 389 -13.22 13.03 -26.32
CA GLU A 389 -13.07 13.83 -27.53
C GLU A 389 -13.88 15.13 -27.40
N LEU A 390 -13.28 16.26 -27.80
CA LEU A 390 -13.94 17.56 -27.78
C LEU A 390 -14.91 17.67 -28.97
N GLU A 391 -16.20 17.40 -28.73
CA GLU A 391 -17.24 17.65 -29.73
C GLU A 391 -17.27 19.13 -30.15
N GLY A 392 -17.02 19.38 -31.44
CA GLY A 392 -17.07 20.73 -32.01
C GLY A 392 -18.50 21.24 -32.13
N GLY A 393 -18.74 22.50 -31.74
CA GLY A 393 -20.06 23.12 -31.90
C GLY A 393 -20.16 24.53 -31.33
N LEU A 394 -21.25 25.22 -31.65
CA LEU A 394 -21.49 26.63 -31.29
C LEU A 394 -21.59 26.86 -29.77
N LEU A 395 -21.81 25.80 -28.98
CA LEU A 395 -21.88 25.83 -27.51
C LEU A 395 -20.55 25.47 -26.82
N ALA A 396 -19.53 25.01 -27.57
CA ALA A 396 -18.30 24.45 -27.01
C ALA A 396 -17.53 25.37 -26.04
N PRO A 397 -17.40 26.70 -26.27
CA PRO A 397 -16.59 27.56 -25.37
C PRO A 397 -17.11 27.63 -23.93
N PHE A 398 -18.42 27.49 -23.71
CA PHE A 398 -19.02 27.55 -22.38
C PHE A 398 -19.03 26.20 -21.67
N ARG A 399 -19.18 25.08 -22.42
CA ARG A 399 -19.00 23.73 -21.87
C ARG A 399 -17.56 23.55 -21.38
N LEU A 400 -16.58 23.94 -22.21
CA LEU A 400 -15.16 23.94 -21.88
C LEU A 400 -14.84 24.65 -20.57
N GLY A 401 -15.53 25.75 -20.22
CA GLY A 401 -15.33 26.46 -18.96
C GLY A 401 -15.74 25.65 -17.73
N PHE A 402 -16.84 24.88 -17.80
CA PHE A 402 -17.23 23.97 -16.73
C PHE A 402 -16.35 22.73 -16.70
N ASP A 403 -16.10 22.13 -17.87
CA ASP A 403 -15.22 20.97 -17.99
C ASP A 403 -13.81 21.29 -17.46
N THR A 404 -13.29 22.51 -17.66
CA THR A 404 -12.01 22.97 -17.07
C THR A 404 -12.03 22.95 -15.53
N ILE A 405 -13.14 23.35 -14.90
CA ILE A 405 -13.27 23.27 -13.43
C ILE A 405 -13.28 21.80 -12.97
N TYR A 406 -14.01 20.92 -13.68
CA TYR A 406 -13.99 19.48 -13.40
C TYR A 406 -12.59 18.87 -13.59
N THR A 407 -11.92 19.13 -14.72
CA THR A 407 -10.54 18.69 -14.97
C THR A 407 -9.55 19.26 -13.95
N THR A 408 -9.79 20.45 -13.39
CA THR A 408 -8.96 20.99 -12.30
C THR A 408 -9.10 20.17 -11.01
N ILE A 409 -10.31 19.69 -10.70
CA ILE A 409 -10.61 18.90 -9.49
C ILE A 409 -10.16 17.43 -9.65
N PHE A 410 -10.29 16.85 -10.85
CA PHE A 410 -10.11 15.40 -11.07
C PHE A 410 -8.86 15.04 -11.92
N GLY A 411 -8.18 16.01 -12.55
CA GLY A 411 -7.09 15.77 -13.48
C GLY A 411 -5.65 15.78 -12.92
N ALA A 412 -5.44 16.21 -11.67
CA ALA A 412 -4.09 16.45 -11.11
C ALA A 412 -3.30 15.19 -10.66
N ARG A 413 -3.63 14.01 -11.20
CA ARG A 413 -3.25 12.67 -10.67
C ARG A 413 -1.76 12.34 -10.72
N GLU A 414 -1.06 12.76 -11.78
CA GLU A 414 0.30 12.27 -12.06
C GLU A 414 1.40 12.86 -11.18
N LEU A 415 1.10 13.90 -10.39
CA LEU A 415 2.06 14.52 -9.47
C LEU A 415 2.10 13.81 -8.12
N GLU A 416 0.97 13.28 -7.65
CA GLU A 416 0.81 12.81 -6.27
C GLU A 416 1.48 11.45 -6.03
N THR A 417 1.54 10.60 -7.06
CA THR A 417 2.12 9.25 -7.00
C THR A 417 3.66 9.21 -7.10
N ARG A 418 4.35 10.36 -7.18
CA ARG A 418 5.77 10.42 -7.61
C ARG A 418 6.83 10.05 -6.57
N GLN A 419 6.51 9.82 -5.29
CA GLN A 419 7.55 9.62 -4.26
C GLN A 419 7.39 8.40 -3.34
N SER A 420 6.18 7.91 -3.06
CA SER A 420 5.96 6.95 -1.97
C SER A 420 6.09 5.48 -2.37
N ARG A 421 6.58 4.66 -1.44
CA ARG A 421 6.98 3.27 -1.67
C ARG A 421 5.85 2.32 -1.25
N ARG A 422 5.69 1.21 -2.00
CA ARG A 422 4.82 0.05 -1.67
C ARG A 422 3.31 0.34 -1.71
N PHE A 423 2.86 1.01 -2.77
CA PHE A 423 1.44 1.07 -3.11
C PHE A 423 0.98 -0.17 -3.89
N ILE A 424 -0.24 -0.63 -3.60
CA ILE A 424 -1.07 -1.31 -4.60
C ILE A 424 -2.08 -0.28 -5.10
N THR A 425 -1.99 0.10 -6.36
CA THR A 425 -3.03 0.93 -6.98
C THR A 425 -4.02 0.02 -7.68
N VAL A 426 -5.28 0.09 -7.25
CA VAL A 426 -6.43 -0.48 -7.93
C VAL A 426 -7.07 0.63 -8.75
N LYS A 427 -7.12 0.46 -10.07
CA LYS A 427 -7.76 1.41 -10.99
C LYS A 427 -9.13 0.88 -11.38
N LEU A 428 -10.18 1.62 -11.05
CA LEU A 428 -11.57 1.25 -11.33
C LEU A 428 -12.04 1.88 -12.62
N GLU A 429 -12.61 1.09 -13.53
CA GLU A 429 -13.18 1.62 -14.78
C GLU A 429 -14.63 2.07 -14.57
N THR A 430 -14.88 3.37 -14.66
CA THR A 430 -16.22 3.97 -14.45
C THR A 430 -16.94 4.36 -15.74
N GLU A 431 -16.27 4.18 -16.88
CA GLU A 431 -16.70 4.63 -18.20
C GLU A 431 -16.43 3.51 -19.23
N GLY A 432 -17.45 2.71 -19.54
CA GLY A 432 -17.39 1.63 -20.54
C GLY A 432 -18.07 2.02 -21.85
N HIS A 433 -17.42 1.79 -22.99
CA HIS A 433 -17.93 2.18 -24.31
C HIS A 433 -19.16 1.39 -24.79
N ASN A 434 -19.45 0.21 -24.24
CA ASN A 434 -20.57 -0.65 -24.69
C ASN A 434 -21.41 -1.29 -23.55
N ASP A 435 -21.01 -1.18 -22.28
CA ASP A 435 -21.57 -2.01 -21.18
C ASP A 435 -22.69 -1.31 -20.39
N GLY A 436 -23.19 -0.15 -20.85
CA GLY A 436 -24.17 0.67 -20.12
C GLY A 436 -23.64 1.34 -18.84
N CYS A 437 -22.41 1.06 -18.43
CA CYS A 437 -21.76 1.61 -17.25
C CYS A 437 -20.93 2.86 -17.61
N ASN A 438 -21.60 4.00 -17.79
CA ASN A 438 -20.99 5.32 -17.95
C ASN A 438 -21.52 6.24 -16.85
N ILE A 439 -20.78 6.35 -15.75
CA ILE A 439 -21.17 7.17 -14.60
C ILE A 439 -20.38 8.47 -14.62
N GLN A 440 -21.06 9.61 -14.70
CA GLN A 440 -20.42 10.91 -14.53
C GLN A 440 -20.35 11.32 -13.06
N VAL A 441 -19.43 12.23 -12.73
CA VAL A 441 -19.22 12.79 -11.38
C VAL A 441 -20.50 13.36 -10.76
N LEU A 442 -21.49 13.77 -11.56
CA LEU A 442 -22.76 14.32 -11.10
C LEU A 442 -23.97 13.38 -11.18
N ASP A 443 -23.85 12.10 -11.54
CA ASP A 443 -25.02 11.22 -11.73
C ASP A 443 -25.56 10.62 -10.41
N PHE A 444 -25.83 11.48 -9.43
CA PHE A 444 -26.32 11.12 -8.09
C PHE A 444 -27.74 10.52 -8.07
N ASP A 445 -28.47 10.61 -9.19
CA ASP A 445 -29.80 10.05 -9.40
C ASP A 445 -29.81 8.90 -10.42
N MET A 446 -28.70 8.18 -10.55
CA MET A 446 -28.59 6.97 -11.38
C MET A 446 -29.56 5.86 -10.91
N SER A 447 -29.92 4.97 -11.84
CA SER A 447 -30.76 3.81 -11.51
C SER A 447 -30.04 2.77 -10.65
N PHE A 448 -30.78 2.00 -9.85
CA PHE A 448 -30.22 0.90 -9.06
C PHE A 448 -29.44 -0.10 -9.94
N ALA A 449 -29.94 -0.41 -11.14
CA ALA A 449 -29.24 -1.30 -12.08
C ALA A 449 -27.88 -0.74 -12.54
N SER A 450 -27.78 0.57 -12.75
CA SER A 450 -26.52 1.26 -13.09
C SER A 450 -25.53 1.21 -11.91
N ALA A 451 -26.02 1.46 -10.68
CA ALA A 451 -25.23 1.37 -9.47
C ALA A 451 -24.75 -0.07 -9.20
N GLN A 452 -25.62 -1.06 -9.39
CA GLN A 452 -25.34 -2.49 -9.27
C GLN A 452 -24.25 -2.93 -10.25
N ALA A 453 -24.37 -2.56 -11.53
CA ALA A 453 -23.36 -2.87 -12.55
C ALA A 453 -21.99 -2.27 -12.20
N ALA A 454 -21.94 -1.00 -11.77
CA ALA A 454 -20.70 -0.34 -11.37
C ALA A 454 -20.06 -0.94 -10.11
N PHE A 455 -20.88 -1.28 -9.10
CA PHE A 455 -20.42 -1.97 -7.89
C PHE A 455 -19.79 -3.33 -8.24
N LEU A 456 -20.49 -4.15 -9.05
CA LEU A 456 -20.04 -5.50 -9.41
C LEU A 456 -18.77 -5.45 -10.29
N ARG A 457 -18.69 -4.53 -11.26
CA ARG A 457 -17.49 -4.30 -12.08
C ARG A 457 -16.32 -3.89 -11.19
N ALA A 458 -16.48 -2.86 -10.37
CA ALA A 458 -15.40 -2.38 -9.50
C ALA A 458 -14.91 -3.46 -8.52
N LYS A 459 -15.81 -4.31 -7.99
CA LYS A 459 -15.44 -5.45 -7.16
C LYS A 459 -14.61 -6.49 -7.94
N ALA A 460 -15.03 -6.85 -9.15
CA ALA A 460 -14.31 -7.78 -10.02
C ALA A 460 -12.94 -7.24 -10.44
N ASP A 461 -12.87 -5.99 -10.90
CA ASP A 461 -11.63 -5.29 -11.27
C ASP A 461 -10.63 -5.27 -10.09
N THR A 462 -11.14 -5.01 -8.87
CA THR A 462 -10.34 -5.03 -7.64
C THR A 462 -9.82 -6.42 -7.32
N ASN A 463 -10.66 -7.46 -7.46
CA ASN A 463 -10.27 -8.84 -7.20
C ASN A 463 -9.18 -9.31 -8.16
N GLN A 464 -9.33 -9.00 -9.45
CA GLN A 464 -8.35 -9.30 -10.49
C GLN A 464 -7.02 -8.58 -10.22
N GLN A 465 -7.04 -7.27 -9.98
CA GLN A 465 -5.84 -6.48 -9.74
C GLN A 465 -5.10 -6.88 -8.45
N LEU A 466 -5.81 -7.19 -7.37
CA LEU A 466 -5.19 -7.71 -6.15
C LEU A 466 -4.64 -9.13 -6.32
N THR A 467 -5.36 -10.00 -7.03
CA THR A 467 -4.94 -11.39 -7.24
C THR A 467 -3.69 -11.46 -8.11
N LEU A 468 -3.69 -10.81 -9.28
CA LEU A 468 -2.53 -10.81 -10.19
C LEU A 468 -1.39 -9.94 -9.63
N GLY A 469 -1.66 -8.68 -9.31
CA GLY A 469 -0.65 -7.69 -8.96
C GLY A 469 0.03 -7.89 -7.60
N TYR A 470 -0.63 -8.57 -6.65
CA TYR A 470 -0.10 -8.81 -5.30
C TYR A 470 0.00 -10.30 -4.93
N ARG A 471 -1.11 -11.05 -4.96
CA ARG A 471 -1.15 -12.42 -4.41
C ARG A 471 -0.28 -13.38 -5.23
N VAL A 472 -0.52 -13.50 -6.54
CA VAL A 472 0.22 -14.39 -7.45
C VAL A 472 1.70 -14.01 -7.49
N ARG A 473 1.99 -12.72 -7.67
CA ARG A 473 3.37 -12.21 -7.73
C ARG A 473 4.18 -12.49 -6.46
N ARG A 474 3.62 -12.20 -5.28
CA ARG A 474 4.32 -12.46 -4.00
C ARG A 474 4.46 -13.95 -3.70
N ALA A 475 3.46 -14.77 -4.01
CA ALA A 475 3.55 -16.23 -3.88
C ALA A 475 4.65 -16.80 -4.79
N ALA A 476 4.72 -16.36 -6.05
CA ALA A 476 5.76 -16.75 -6.99
C ALA A 476 7.16 -16.31 -6.53
N TYR A 477 7.31 -15.09 -6.01
CA TYR A 477 8.59 -14.58 -5.49
C TYR A 477 9.04 -15.37 -4.25
N ARG A 478 8.14 -15.64 -3.31
CA ARG A 478 8.43 -16.45 -2.12
C ARG A 478 8.84 -17.86 -2.50
N GLN A 479 8.02 -18.57 -3.29
CA GLN A 479 8.33 -19.92 -3.74
C GLN A 479 9.67 -19.98 -4.48
N ALA A 480 9.98 -19.00 -5.34
CA ALA A 480 11.25 -18.94 -6.03
C ALA A 480 12.43 -18.75 -5.05
N CYS A 481 12.33 -17.85 -4.07
CA CYS A 481 13.38 -17.67 -3.05
C CYS A 481 13.60 -18.95 -2.22
N ASP A 482 12.51 -19.58 -1.74
CA ASP A 482 12.53 -20.81 -0.95
C ASP A 482 13.19 -21.96 -1.75
N GLU A 483 12.80 -22.16 -3.01
CA GLU A 483 13.34 -23.19 -3.90
C GLU A 483 14.82 -22.93 -4.27
N ILE A 484 15.21 -21.66 -4.48
CA ILE A 484 16.60 -21.27 -4.76
C ILE A 484 17.49 -21.51 -3.54
N GLN A 485 17.09 -21.08 -2.35
CA GLN A 485 17.85 -21.28 -1.11
C GLN A 485 18.08 -22.77 -0.85
N ALA A 486 17.02 -23.59 -0.91
CA ALA A 486 17.11 -25.03 -0.66
C ALA A 486 18.13 -25.71 -1.59
N ARG A 487 18.24 -25.27 -2.86
CA ARG A 487 19.26 -25.75 -3.81
C ARG A 487 20.67 -25.33 -3.44
N PHE A 488 20.87 -24.10 -2.96
CA PHE A 488 22.19 -23.64 -2.50
C PHE A 488 22.64 -24.39 -1.24
N GLU A 489 21.74 -24.63 -0.29
CA GLU A 489 22.04 -25.42 0.90
C GLU A 489 22.38 -26.88 0.55
N GLU A 490 21.64 -27.49 -0.37
CA GLU A 490 21.94 -28.83 -0.93
C GLU A 490 23.34 -28.87 -1.57
N MET A 491 23.71 -27.84 -2.34
CA MET A 491 25.04 -27.72 -2.97
C MET A 491 26.16 -27.58 -1.94
N ILE A 492 25.98 -26.76 -0.89
CA ILE A 492 26.96 -26.58 0.18
C ILE A 492 27.13 -27.86 1.00
N CYS A 493 26.03 -28.52 1.40
CA CYS A 493 26.07 -29.81 2.08
C CYS A 493 26.78 -30.88 1.24
N SER A 494 26.51 -30.89 -0.08
CA SER A 494 27.17 -31.79 -1.03
C SER A 494 28.66 -31.53 -1.22
N ALA A 495 29.12 -30.30 -0.98
CA ALA A 495 30.55 -29.95 -0.97
C ALA A 495 31.23 -30.39 0.34
N ALA A 496 30.57 -30.19 1.48
CA ALA A 496 31.06 -30.61 2.80
C ALA A 496 31.25 -32.13 2.89
N ALA A 497 30.26 -32.90 2.45
CA ALA A 497 30.32 -34.36 2.43
C ALA A 497 31.53 -34.92 1.65
N ARG A 498 31.89 -34.31 0.50
CA ARG A 498 33.06 -34.74 -0.29
C ARG A 498 34.39 -34.46 0.39
N LYS A 499 34.46 -33.41 1.21
CA LYS A 499 35.63 -33.03 2.01
C LYS A 499 35.69 -33.72 3.37
N ARG A 500 34.69 -34.54 3.73
CA ARG A 500 34.50 -35.12 5.08
C ARG A 500 34.41 -34.07 6.20
N ILE A 501 33.91 -32.89 5.89
CA ILE A 501 33.53 -31.89 6.89
C ILE A 501 32.17 -32.33 7.45
N ASP A 502 32.01 -32.36 8.78
CA ASP A 502 30.71 -32.67 9.36
C ASP A 502 29.72 -31.56 9.01
N ILE A 503 28.51 -31.94 8.59
CA ILE A 503 27.45 -30.99 8.24
C ILE A 503 26.84 -30.34 9.51
N LEU A 504 27.27 -30.77 10.71
CA LEU A 504 27.05 -30.07 11.98
C LEU A 504 28.08 -28.96 12.25
N ASP A 505 29.28 -29.03 11.65
CA ASP A 505 30.33 -28.00 11.79
C ASP A 505 30.16 -26.82 10.81
N VAL A 506 29.37 -27.00 9.75
CA VAL A 506 29.00 -25.94 8.80
C VAL A 506 28.07 -24.95 9.50
N LYS A 507 28.64 -23.88 10.06
CA LYS A 507 27.92 -22.78 10.71
C LYS A 507 27.75 -21.59 9.76
N GLY A 508 26.51 -21.17 9.56
CA GLY A 508 26.12 -20.03 8.72
C GLY A 508 24.75 -20.28 8.08
N GLU A 509 24.19 -19.26 7.45
CA GLU A 509 22.90 -19.33 6.73
C GLU A 509 23.07 -18.83 5.29
N VAL A 510 22.12 -19.15 4.40
CA VAL A 510 22.03 -18.63 3.03
C VAL A 510 20.80 -17.72 2.94
N ARG A 511 20.95 -16.54 2.35
CA ARG A 511 19.88 -15.57 2.10
C ARG A 511 19.66 -15.41 0.60
N VAL A 512 18.42 -15.23 0.18
CA VAL A 512 18.05 -15.07 -1.24
C VAL A 512 17.07 -13.91 -1.36
N SER A 513 17.35 -12.93 -2.20
CA SER A 513 16.41 -11.86 -2.53
C SER A 513 16.24 -11.65 -4.03
N ILE A 514 15.06 -11.16 -4.41
CA ILE A 514 14.72 -10.66 -5.74
C ILE A 514 14.71 -9.13 -5.67
N ALA A 515 15.46 -8.48 -6.55
CA ALA A 515 15.54 -7.03 -6.69
C ALA A 515 15.17 -6.60 -8.12
N LYS A 516 14.68 -5.36 -8.26
CA LYS A 516 14.21 -4.78 -9.52
C LYS A 516 14.96 -3.49 -9.84
N SER A 517 15.36 -3.34 -11.10
CA SER A 517 15.90 -2.09 -11.62
C SER A 517 14.77 -1.08 -11.81
N ALA A 518 14.94 0.14 -11.29
CA ALA A 518 13.97 1.22 -11.45
C ALA A 518 14.24 1.97 -12.77
N MET A 519 13.81 1.40 -13.90
CA MET A 519 13.89 2.07 -15.21
C MET A 519 12.95 3.28 -15.28
N ARG A 520 13.42 4.46 -14.87
CA ARG A 520 12.95 5.77 -15.41
C ARG A 520 13.74 7.02 -15.03
N LEU A 521 14.68 6.95 -14.09
CA LEU A 521 15.51 8.09 -13.69
C LEU A 521 16.98 7.68 -13.58
N GLU A 522 17.87 8.68 -13.67
CA GLU A 522 19.34 8.58 -13.84
C GLU A 522 20.09 8.07 -12.60
N HIS A 523 19.52 7.10 -11.88
CA HIS A 523 19.95 6.72 -10.54
C HIS A 523 20.58 5.33 -10.47
N LYS A 524 21.82 5.33 -9.97
CA LYS A 524 22.73 4.20 -9.83
C LYS A 524 22.31 3.25 -8.70
N ALA A 525 21.10 2.67 -8.73
CA ALA A 525 20.64 1.75 -7.68
C ALA A 525 19.62 0.72 -8.17
N VAL A 526 19.64 -0.45 -7.52
CA VAL A 526 18.68 -1.55 -7.66
C VAL A 526 17.94 -1.70 -6.34
N LYS A 527 16.62 -1.88 -6.36
CA LYS A 527 15.82 -2.01 -5.13
C LYS A 527 15.44 -3.46 -4.89
N VAL A 528 15.71 -4.01 -3.71
CA VAL A 528 15.11 -5.29 -3.29
C VAL A 528 13.57 -5.17 -3.27
N VAL A 529 12.90 -6.24 -3.71
CA VAL A 529 11.43 -6.35 -3.79
C VAL A 529 10.91 -7.49 -2.92
N HIS A 530 11.71 -8.54 -2.70
CA HIS A 530 11.40 -9.62 -1.77
C HIS A 530 12.68 -10.36 -1.32
N GLY A 531 12.69 -10.90 -0.10
CA GLY A 531 13.82 -11.64 0.44
C GLY A 531 13.43 -12.76 1.42
N HIS A 532 14.27 -13.81 1.47
CA HIS A 532 14.19 -14.93 2.40
C HIS A 532 15.45 -14.99 3.31
N ASN A 533 15.27 -15.40 4.58
CA ASN A 533 16.29 -15.45 5.65
C ASN A 533 16.91 -14.10 6.06
N PHE A 534 16.22 -12.99 5.83
CA PHE A 534 16.69 -11.63 6.21
C PHE A 534 16.32 -11.19 7.65
N GLY A 535 15.93 -12.13 8.52
CA GLY A 535 15.40 -11.84 9.87
C GLY A 535 16.22 -12.39 11.06
N ARG A 536 17.42 -12.94 10.86
CA ARG A 536 18.24 -13.52 11.94
C ARG A 536 19.58 -12.81 12.15
N LEU A 537 19.52 -11.68 12.84
CA LEU A 537 20.70 -10.98 13.36
C LEU A 537 20.94 -11.31 14.85
N ALA A 538 22.01 -12.07 15.09
CA ALA A 538 22.82 -12.11 16.31
C ALA A 538 22.12 -11.99 17.68
N GLY A 539 21.57 -13.11 18.18
CA GLY A 539 21.41 -13.36 19.64
C GLY A 539 20.39 -12.51 20.40
N VAL A 540 19.80 -11.50 19.77
CA VAL A 540 18.68 -10.72 20.29
C VAL A 540 17.42 -11.17 19.55
N LEU A 541 16.34 -11.44 20.29
CA LEU A 541 15.02 -11.79 19.75
C LEU A 541 14.35 -10.55 19.12
N HIS A 542 14.87 -10.07 18.00
CA HIS A 542 14.15 -9.10 17.18
C HIS A 542 12.97 -9.79 16.50
N ARG A 543 11.77 -9.57 17.05
CA ARG A 543 10.48 -9.82 16.37
C ARG A 543 10.35 -8.84 15.19
N SER A 544 10.91 -9.18 14.04
CA SER A 544 10.74 -8.40 12.80
C SER A 544 11.15 -9.25 11.60
N GLY A 545 10.21 -9.48 10.68
CA GLY A 545 10.58 -9.66 9.28
C GLY A 545 11.36 -8.44 8.74
N CYS A 546 12.24 -8.69 7.78
CA CYS A 546 12.76 -7.74 6.79
C CYS A 546 13.46 -6.44 7.26
N VAL A 547 14.76 -6.53 7.56
CA VAL A 547 15.68 -5.37 7.50
C VAL A 547 16.12 -5.05 6.05
N ASP A 548 16.17 -6.07 5.18
CA ASP A 548 16.90 -5.99 3.90
C ASP A 548 16.04 -5.86 2.63
N ASP A 549 14.71 -6.02 2.70
CA ASP A 549 13.77 -5.80 1.56
C ASP A 549 13.71 -4.34 1.06
N ARG A 550 14.53 -3.47 1.67
CA ARG A 550 14.64 -2.03 1.40
C ARG A 550 16.05 -1.63 0.98
N LEU A 551 16.99 -2.59 0.85
CA LEU A 551 18.33 -2.32 0.37
C LEU A 551 18.27 -1.75 -1.05
N LEU A 552 18.77 -0.52 -1.18
CA LEU A 552 19.17 0.07 -2.45
C LEU A 552 20.60 -0.39 -2.72
N LEU A 553 20.73 -1.44 -3.52
CA LEU A 553 22.00 -2.03 -3.92
C LEU A 553 22.62 -1.09 -4.98
N PRO A 554 23.77 -0.43 -4.71
CA PRO A 554 24.32 0.55 -5.65
C PRO A 554 24.70 -0.09 -6.99
N ALA A 555 24.45 0.61 -8.10
CA ALA A 555 24.77 0.10 -9.44
C ALA A 555 26.29 -0.05 -9.68
N GLU A 556 27.11 0.56 -8.82
CA GLU A 556 28.58 0.44 -8.83
C GLU A 556 29.07 -0.87 -8.16
N THR A 557 28.18 -1.65 -7.53
CA THR A 557 28.49 -2.99 -6.97
C THR A 557 28.51 -4.10 -8.03
N HIS A 558 28.77 -5.35 -7.62
CA HIS A 558 28.58 -6.53 -8.47
C HIS A 558 27.12 -6.73 -8.90
N VAL A 559 26.13 -6.30 -8.09
CA VAL A 559 24.71 -6.38 -8.43
C VAL A 559 24.39 -5.50 -9.63
N GLY A 560 24.84 -4.24 -9.63
CA GLY A 560 24.66 -3.36 -10.78
C GLY A 560 25.44 -3.79 -12.02
N ARG A 561 26.67 -4.30 -11.84
CA ARG A 561 27.43 -4.90 -12.96
C ARG A 561 26.72 -6.11 -13.55
N ALA A 562 26.06 -6.94 -12.76
CA ALA A 562 25.27 -8.06 -13.26
C ALA A 562 24.08 -7.61 -14.12
N ILE A 563 23.42 -6.51 -13.74
CA ILE A 563 22.34 -5.88 -14.53
C ILE A 563 22.89 -5.30 -15.84
N VAL A 564 23.94 -4.47 -15.80
CA VAL A 564 24.52 -3.84 -17.00
C VAL A 564 25.10 -4.87 -17.98
N THR A 565 25.76 -5.92 -17.47
CA THR A 565 26.39 -6.95 -18.32
C THR A 565 25.45 -8.09 -18.70
N GLN A 566 24.26 -8.17 -18.10
CA GLN A 566 23.33 -9.31 -18.19
C GLN A 566 24.02 -10.67 -17.96
N LYS A 567 25.01 -10.71 -17.06
CA LYS A 567 25.79 -11.91 -16.70
C LYS A 567 25.88 -12.08 -15.19
N PRO A 568 25.86 -13.32 -14.66
CA PRO A 568 26.05 -13.57 -13.23
C PRO A 568 27.38 -13.03 -12.71
N GLN A 569 27.39 -12.47 -11.49
CA GLN A 569 28.56 -11.92 -10.82
C GLN A 569 28.73 -12.53 -9.43
N LEU A 570 29.90 -13.12 -9.17
CA LEU A 570 30.27 -13.70 -7.87
C LEU A 570 31.39 -12.88 -7.23
N VAL A 571 31.21 -12.49 -5.96
CA VAL A 571 32.24 -11.83 -5.14
C VAL A 571 32.49 -12.66 -3.89
N ILE A 572 33.77 -12.89 -3.59
CA ILE A 572 34.24 -13.63 -2.42
C ILE A 572 35.14 -12.70 -1.58
N GLY A 573 34.89 -12.67 -0.27
CA GLY A 573 35.61 -11.85 0.71
C GLY A 573 34.89 -10.52 1.03
N ARG A 574 34.64 -10.28 2.33
CA ARG A 574 33.87 -9.14 2.87
C ARG A 574 34.30 -7.78 2.27
N ASP A 575 35.61 -7.49 2.28
CA ASP A 575 36.15 -6.21 1.81
C ASP A 575 35.78 -5.89 0.35
N LYS A 576 35.70 -6.91 -0.51
CA LYS A 576 35.37 -6.76 -1.94
C LYS A 576 33.87 -6.56 -2.18
N ILE A 577 33.03 -7.08 -1.29
CA ILE A 577 31.57 -6.87 -1.33
C ILE A 577 31.26 -5.40 -0.97
N LEU A 578 31.99 -4.85 0.00
CA LEU A 578 31.82 -3.48 0.51
C LEU A 578 32.58 -2.41 -0.30
N SER A 579 33.40 -2.78 -1.30
CA SER A 579 34.44 -1.89 -1.84
C SER A 579 34.03 -0.61 -2.60
N PRO A 580 32.74 -0.31 -2.92
CA PRO A 580 32.32 1.04 -3.31
C PRO A 580 31.52 1.80 -2.24
N LEU A 581 31.17 1.17 -1.11
CA LEU A 581 30.33 1.78 -0.07
C LEU A 581 31.12 2.81 0.76
N ARG A 582 30.96 4.11 0.47
CA ARG A 582 31.59 5.16 1.27
C ARG A 582 30.97 5.21 2.68
N PRO A 583 31.76 5.18 3.78
CA PRO A 583 31.25 5.04 5.15
C PRO A 583 30.18 6.07 5.57
N TRP A 584 30.26 7.29 5.03
CA TRP A 584 29.41 8.41 5.41
C TRP A 584 28.04 8.42 4.71
N GLN A 585 27.94 7.82 3.51
CA GLN A 585 26.73 7.87 2.68
C GLN A 585 25.73 6.76 3.02
N TYR A 586 26.17 5.70 3.72
CA TYR A 586 25.43 4.46 3.91
C TYR A 586 25.52 3.91 5.34
N ARG A 587 25.66 4.81 6.33
CA ARG A 587 26.00 4.45 7.72
C ARG A 587 25.02 3.43 8.36
N TYR A 588 23.72 3.56 8.08
CA TYR A 588 22.69 2.60 8.54
C TYR A 588 22.66 1.28 7.75
N GLN A 589 23.24 1.22 6.54
CA GLN A 589 23.31 0.00 5.74
C GLN A 589 24.52 -0.87 6.10
N LEU A 590 25.60 -0.27 6.62
CA LEU A 590 26.78 -1.01 7.09
C LEU A 590 26.47 -1.92 8.29
N ASP A 591 25.51 -1.53 9.14
CA ASP A 591 25.03 -2.34 10.27
C ASP A 591 24.01 -3.43 9.83
N ALA A 592 23.35 -3.24 8.68
CA ALA A 592 22.39 -4.19 8.09
C ALA A 592 23.07 -5.28 7.24
N VAL A 593 24.12 -4.91 6.48
CA VAL A 593 24.96 -5.87 5.75
C VAL A 593 25.77 -6.67 6.77
N TRP A 594 25.25 -7.84 7.11
CA TRP A 594 25.82 -8.88 7.97
C TRP A 594 27.34 -8.74 8.20
N ASP A 595 27.75 -8.64 9.46
CA ASP A 595 29.17 -8.64 9.86
C ASP A 595 29.96 -9.88 9.38
N ARG A 596 29.26 -10.88 8.85
CA ARG A 596 29.78 -12.20 8.48
C ARG A 596 29.48 -12.60 7.04
N VAL A 597 29.11 -11.69 6.12
CA VAL A 597 28.98 -12.07 4.69
C VAL A 597 30.37 -12.48 4.16
N GLU A 598 30.52 -13.75 3.79
CA GLU A 598 31.76 -14.31 3.23
C GLU A 598 31.77 -14.22 1.69
N TRP A 599 30.60 -14.29 1.06
CA TRP A 599 30.42 -14.17 -0.38
C TRP A 599 29.00 -13.69 -0.73
N SER A 600 28.88 -13.07 -1.91
CA SER A 600 27.62 -12.62 -2.49
C SER A 600 27.61 -12.92 -3.99
N PHE A 601 26.46 -13.35 -4.49
CA PHE A 601 26.27 -13.80 -5.86
C PHE A 601 25.01 -13.17 -6.46
N ALA A 602 25.14 -12.51 -7.60
CA ALA A 602 24.05 -11.78 -8.26
C ALA A 602 23.79 -12.36 -9.66
N VAL A 603 22.54 -12.75 -9.94
CA VAL A 603 22.11 -13.43 -11.17
C VAL A 603 20.98 -12.64 -11.83
N PRO A 604 21.23 -12.00 -12.98
CA PRO A 604 20.18 -11.26 -13.69
C PRO A 604 19.14 -12.24 -14.25
N VAL A 605 17.89 -11.83 -14.19
CA VAL A 605 16.76 -12.51 -14.80
C VAL A 605 16.45 -11.77 -16.12
N PRO A 606 16.55 -12.43 -17.28
CA PRO A 606 16.25 -11.78 -18.55
C PRO A 606 14.77 -11.37 -18.61
N PRO A 607 14.42 -10.21 -19.19
CA PRO A 607 13.03 -9.82 -19.36
C PRO A 607 12.31 -10.76 -20.35
N PRO A 608 10.96 -10.84 -20.30
CA PRO A 608 10.18 -11.39 -21.40
C PRO A 608 10.39 -10.57 -22.68
N GLU A 609 10.13 -11.17 -23.84
CA GLU A 609 10.23 -10.47 -25.13
C GLU A 609 9.34 -9.22 -25.14
N GLY A 610 9.97 -8.04 -25.21
CA GLY A 610 9.30 -6.74 -25.17
C GLY A 610 9.10 -6.09 -23.79
N GLY A 611 9.67 -6.64 -22.71
CA GLY A 611 9.51 -6.10 -21.34
C GLY A 611 10.63 -5.18 -20.83
N ASP A 612 10.28 -4.07 -20.17
CA ASP A 612 11.22 -3.10 -19.57
C ASP A 612 11.82 -3.55 -18.21
N ALA A 613 11.24 -4.55 -17.55
CA ALA A 613 11.59 -4.90 -16.17
C ALA A 613 12.83 -5.80 -16.05
N GLN A 614 14.00 -5.23 -15.80
CA GLN A 614 15.20 -6.01 -15.42
C GLN A 614 15.16 -6.40 -13.93
N LEU A 615 14.96 -7.69 -13.68
CA LEU A 615 15.01 -8.32 -12.35
C LEU A 615 16.38 -8.95 -12.10
N ILE A 616 16.77 -9.07 -10.83
CA ILE A 616 18.00 -9.73 -10.41
C ILE A 616 17.78 -10.51 -9.12
N VAL A 617 18.26 -11.75 -9.07
CA VAL A 617 18.33 -12.54 -7.82
C VAL A 617 19.69 -12.33 -7.18
N THR A 618 19.74 -11.93 -5.92
CA THR A 618 20.98 -11.85 -5.14
C THR A 618 20.97 -12.88 -4.01
N ILE A 619 22.12 -13.52 -3.79
CA ILE A 619 22.28 -14.67 -2.92
C ILE A 619 23.55 -14.46 -2.09
N ASP A 620 23.39 -14.35 -0.78
CA ASP A 620 24.48 -14.08 0.17
C ASP A 620 24.61 -15.22 1.16
N SER A 621 25.81 -15.45 1.69
CA SER A 621 25.98 -16.38 2.80
C SER A 621 27.13 -16.02 3.74
N SER A 622 26.98 -16.44 4.99
CA SER A 622 28.02 -16.41 6.02
C SER A 622 28.83 -17.70 6.10
N ILE A 623 28.52 -18.68 5.24
CA ILE A 623 29.27 -19.92 5.16
C ILE A 623 30.57 -19.67 4.37
N ALA A 624 31.67 -19.71 5.10
CA ALA A 624 33.04 -19.52 4.63
C ALA A 624 33.42 -20.44 3.45
N LEU A 625 33.49 -19.89 2.23
CA LEU A 625 33.89 -20.66 1.05
C LEU A 625 35.36 -21.13 1.07
N HIS A 626 36.21 -20.51 1.90
CA HIS A 626 37.62 -20.87 2.04
C HIS A 626 37.85 -22.25 2.68
N GLN A 627 36.83 -22.84 3.32
CA GLN A 627 36.85 -24.23 3.80
C GLN A 627 36.75 -25.25 2.64
N PHE A 628 36.28 -24.79 1.48
CA PHE A 628 36.14 -25.55 0.25
C PHE A 628 37.19 -25.08 -0.78
N ASN A 629 37.30 -25.74 -1.94
CA ASN A 629 38.15 -25.20 -3.01
C ASN A 629 37.40 -24.03 -3.68
N PRO A 630 37.86 -22.76 -3.59
CA PRO A 630 37.08 -21.61 -4.05
C PRO A 630 36.82 -21.64 -5.55
N ALA A 631 37.76 -22.19 -6.34
CA ALA A 631 37.61 -22.34 -7.78
C ALA A 631 36.52 -23.35 -8.15
N ASP A 632 36.54 -24.56 -7.55
CA ASP A 632 35.55 -25.61 -7.84
C ASP A 632 34.13 -25.22 -7.38
N VAL A 633 34.02 -24.61 -6.19
CA VAL A 633 32.71 -24.20 -5.66
C VAL A 633 32.22 -22.96 -6.39
N GLY A 634 33.06 -21.95 -6.64
CA GLY A 634 32.69 -20.78 -7.43
C GLY A 634 32.22 -21.13 -8.84
N ALA A 635 32.93 -22.02 -9.56
CA ALA A 635 32.53 -22.48 -10.89
C ALA A 635 31.23 -23.30 -10.89
N ARG A 636 30.96 -24.07 -9.83
CA ARG A 636 29.70 -24.81 -9.67
C ARG A 636 28.53 -23.94 -9.21
N LEU A 637 28.78 -22.92 -8.41
CA LEU A 637 27.79 -21.88 -8.12
C LEU A 637 27.42 -21.17 -9.42
N LEU A 638 28.41 -20.67 -10.16
CA LEU A 638 28.19 -20.01 -11.46
C LEU A 638 27.40 -20.87 -12.46
N SER A 639 27.69 -22.17 -12.60
CA SER A 639 26.98 -23.05 -13.55
C SER A 639 25.65 -23.61 -13.03
N GLY A 640 25.61 -24.07 -11.78
CA GLY A 640 24.44 -24.72 -11.19
C GLY A 640 23.35 -23.74 -10.75
N ALA A 641 23.75 -22.61 -10.17
CA ALA A 641 22.79 -21.61 -9.69
C ALA A 641 22.20 -20.77 -10.82
N ALA A 642 22.97 -20.43 -11.87
CA ALA A 642 22.41 -19.80 -13.05
C ALA A 642 21.30 -20.69 -13.65
N ALA A 643 21.54 -22.00 -13.82
CA ALA A 643 20.54 -22.95 -14.32
C ALA A 643 19.35 -23.22 -13.36
N ALA A 644 19.48 -22.88 -12.07
CA ALA A 644 18.36 -22.88 -11.13
C ALA A 644 17.55 -21.58 -11.26
N VAL A 645 18.22 -20.43 -11.12
CA VAL A 645 17.60 -19.10 -11.25
C VAL A 645 16.92 -18.93 -12.62
N THR A 646 17.51 -19.37 -13.73
CA THR A 646 16.87 -19.29 -15.07
C THR A 646 15.62 -20.17 -15.20
N ARG A 647 15.51 -21.27 -14.45
CA ARG A 647 14.26 -22.08 -14.42
C ARG A 647 13.17 -21.43 -13.57
N TYR A 648 13.54 -20.84 -12.43
CA TYR A 648 12.60 -20.11 -11.58
C TYR A 648 12.25 -18.73 -12.15
N ALA A 649 13.15 -18.14 -12.95
CA ALA A 649 12.95 -16.92 -13.71
C ALA A 649 11.72 -17.00 -14.61
N GLN A 650 11.46 -18.13 -15.27
CA GLN A 650 10.25 -18.29 -16.09
C GLN A 650 8.95 -18.13 -15.27
N ARG A 651 8.93 -18.55 -13.99
CA ARG A 651 7.81 -18.32 -13.07
C ARG A 651 7.72 -16.87 -12.62
N ILE A 652 8.86 -16.25 -12.30
CA ILE A 652 8.98 -14.84 -11.90
C ILE A 652 8.52 -13.92 -13.05
N ILE A 653 8.98 -14.18 -14.27
CA ILE A 653 8.61 -13.49 -15.52
C ILE A 653 7.12 -13.66 -15.79
N GLY A 654 6.60 -14.89 -15.71
CA GLY A 654 5.17 -15.17 -15.86
C GLY A 654 4.31 -14.33 -14.91
N ALA A 655 4.76 -14.15 -13.66
CA ALA A 655 4.07 -13.35 -12.65
C ALA A 655 4.34 -11.82 -12.73
N GLU A 656 5.17 -11.36 -13.66
CA GLU A 656 5.30 -9.94 -14.05
C GLU A 656 4.55 -9.63 -15.36
N SER A 657 4.36 -10.61 -16.26
CA SER A 657 3.50 -10.51 -17.44
C SER A 657 2.00 -10.67 -17.15
N LEU A 658 1.67 -11.07 -15.91
CA LEU A 658 0.33 -11.16 -15.33
C LEU A 658 0.07 -9.98 -14.37
#